data_AF-A0A7K2U2W3-F1
#
_entry.id   AF-A0A7K2U2W3-F1
#
_cell.length_a   1.000
_cell.length_b   1.000
_cell.length_c   1.000
_cell.angle_alpha   90.00
_cell.angle_beta   90.00
_cell.angle_gamma   90.00
#
_symmetry.space_group_name_H-M   'P 1'
#
loop_
_entity.id
_entity.type
_entity.pdbx_description
1 polymer ?
#
loop_
_entity_poly.entity_id
_entity_poly.type
_entity_poly.pdbx_seq_one_letter_code
_entity_poly.pdbx_strand_id
1 'polypeptide(L)'
;MDTEGTYDARGTGAGRVPRPAGPPPAAPPSQAPPPHAPPPYAPPPPGHAPAATPRPPLEEWLRTPRPRREPGVWRYGHTPRPPERPEGVPDRSLLVGALISVLCALLLWSLWRNGYIPYRLVPLKLFTPGDWWYAGTFGGPRTIEGADALTVYEAVLFGLLVYGCLRLGNWAELFRRHVAGRGQPFLALASAAAAALAQLLVWKDAVPVVRPVLILVASVFGGEIYQSQNVVNVIYALITLGVLWPFARLGRWRALLAERRGARSAVPGAPAATPDAPTPDQWPELRAAGRTDAAQALAAEVRTGRMNDVDVARLRHAWAVGRSHPERLAALDEAVLRGGAAAALHPSGARDLPARTARHDLLTGQVRIGSFADDPHNPYARRGSGAALEPALLGTSLLAVGPPGSGKTARLVRPVVESLALQALAGQAAVLAVGGAGEPLGPDESYDVVVRIGDPASAHDFDLYGGTTDPDEAAGVLAEGLVGDVPGLDSRRAATVLAQLLGPYRTVHGHFPGVPVLRELLDGDGAAVEALREALGSGGHTAMLRELDARTRQRGGSQDPGPVLADRIALLDRPAFAPFFATGPDARPFSLRSLEHLPLRVRIDLPERAHAEASRLLTRLVLAQFTAVAAARTDRSLFVCLVLDDATQAVTTETVRGVRRLRSANAGAVLTLRTLDDVPEHLHTALLGGVGCCMAFCGVTTWDGKRFADVWGKEWVETREVAQHAVFADQPFTRALHGLRKLVTGKAVTRDAVTVRRVERERWSASALAYELPAGHAVLSLTTVDGQHAPPLLVKLDG
;
A
#
# COMPACT_ATOMS: atom_id res chain seq x y z
N MET A 1 -57.50 -23.15 -16.50
CA MET A 1 -56.66 -23.86 -17.48
C MET A 1 -55.78 -24.79 -16.64
N ASP A 2 -56.06 -26.10 -16.50
CA ASP A 2 -56.83 -27.05 -17.34
C ASP A 2 -56.21 -27.21 -18.74
N THR A 3 -55.89 -28.40 -19.28
CA THR A 3 -55.85 -29.80 -18.76
C THR A 3 -54.44 -30.41 -19.01
N GLU A 4 -54.05 -31.68 -18.76
CA GLU A 4 -54.72 -32.94 -18.35
C GLU A 4 -53.78 -33.74 -17.39
N GLY A 5 -53.50 -35.05 -17.33
CA GLY A 5 -53.84 -36.30 -18.07
C GLY A 5 -52.60 -37.21 -18.27
N THR A 6 -52.63 -38.56 -18.35
CA THR A 6 -53.70 -39.57 -18.13
C THR A 6 -53.07 -40.97 -17.88
N TYR A 7 -53.24 -41.54 -16.66
CA TYR A 7 -53.22 -42.98 -16.32
C TYR A 7 -51.86 -43.75 -16.44
N ASP A 8 -51.66 -44.97 -15.92
CA ASP A 8 -52.60 -46.00 -15.38
C ASP A 8 -52.03 -46.75 -14.13
N ALA A 9 -52.88 -47.49 -13.38
CA ALA A 9 -52.50 -48.13 -12.11
C ALA A 9 -53.19 -49.49 -11.81
N ARG A 10 -52.42 -50.41 -11.21
CA ARG A 10 -52.84 -51.63 -10.46
C ARG A 10 -51.81 -51.84 -9.33
N GLY A 11 -52.11 -52.18 -8.08
CA GLY A 11 -53.24 -52.92 -7.51
C GLY A 11 -52.83 -54.39 -7.32
N THR A 12 -52.80 -55.01 -6.12
CA THR A 12 -53.28 -54.61 -4.77
C THR A 12 -52.43 -55.29 -3.67
N GLY A 13 -52.55 -54.88 -2.39
CA GLY A 13 -51.89 -55.56 -1.25
C GLY A 13 -52.24 -54.94 0.10
N ALA A 14 -52.74 -55.73 1.05
CA ALA A 14 -53.41 -55.21 2.25
C ALA A 14 -52.49 -54.94 3.46
N GLY A 15 -52.62 -53.73 4.01
CA GLY A 15 -52.67 -53.43 5.46
C GLY A 15 -51.56 -53.93 6.39
N ARG A 16 -50.66 -53.02 6.78
CA ARG A 16 -50.03 -52.97 8.11
C ARG A 16 -49.51 -51.56 8.41
N VAL A 17 -49.90 -50.98 9.55
CA VAL A 17 -49.35 -49.71 10.07
C VAL A 17 -48.27 -50.04 11.11
N PRO A 18 -47.01 -49.65 10.91
CA PRO A 18 -45.99 -49.73 11.94
C PRO A 18 -46.19 -48.62 12.98
N ARG A 19 -46.22 -48.98 14.27
CA ARG A 19 -46.12 -48.00 15.37
C ARG A 19 -44.67 -47.49 15.47
N PRO A 20 -44.42 -46.28 16.00
CA PRO A 20 -43.07 -45.87 16.36
C PRO A 20 -42.47 -46.83 17.40
N ALA A 21 -41.19 -47.16 17.23
CA ALA A 21 -40.48 -48.04 18.16
C ALA A 21 -40.07 -47.30 19.44
N GLY A 22 -40.20 -47.96 20.59
CA GLY A 22 -39.64 -47.49 21.86
C GLY A 22 -38.12 -47.71 21.94
N PRO A 23 -37.42 -47.07 22.89
CA PRO A 23 -35.97 -47.21 23.05
C PRO A 23 -35.57 -48.61 23.54
N PRO A 24 -34.43 -49.17 23.07
CA PRO A 24 -33.90 -50.44 23.57
C PRO A 24 -33.28 -50.30 24.96
N PRO A 25 -33.18 -51.40 25.75
CA PRO A 25 -32.59 -51.40 27.08
C PRO A 25 -31.06 -51.21 27.06
N ALA A 26 -30.52 -50.66 28.14
CA ALA A 26 -29.09 -50.38 28.27
C ALA A 26 -28.24 -51.66 28.44
N ALA A 27 -27.05 -51.65 27.82
CA ALA A 27 -26.01 -52.67 27.97
C ALA A 27 -24.82 -52.14 28.81
N PRO A 28 -24.07 -53.00 29.50
CA PRO A 28 -22.94 -52.60 30.35
C PRO A 28 -21.75 -52.05 29.54
N PRO A 29 -20.85 -51.24 30.15
CA PRO A 29 -19.79 -50.54 29.44
C PRO A 29 -18.70 -51.49 28.92
N SER A 30 -18.49 -51.47 27.60
CA SER A 30 -17.34 -52.10 26.93
C SER A 30 -16.20 -51.10 26.70
N GLN A 31 -14.98 -51.62 26.50
CA GLN A 31 -13.76 -50.83 26.44
C GLN A 31 -13.63 -50.02 25.13
N ALA A 32 -12.92 -48.90 25.19
CA ALA A 32 -12.80 -47.95 24.07
C ALA A 32 -12.04 -48.55 22.86
N PRO A 33 -12.49 -48.32 21.61
CA PRO A 33 -11.78 -48.73 20.42
C PRO A 33 -10.56 -47.83 20.11
N PRO A 34 -9.52 -48.35 19.43
CA PRO A 34 -8.38 -47.55 18.99
C PRO A 34 -8.76 -46.58 17.85
N PRO A 35 -8.03 -45.45 17.70
CA PRO A 35 -8.35 -44.43 16.70
C PRO A 35 -8.17 -44.92 15.24
N HIS A 36 -9.07 -44.50 14.36
CA HIS A 36 -9.07 -44.86 12.95
C HIS A 36 -7.84 -44.30 12.20
N ALA A 37 -7.26 -45.12 11.31
CA ALA A 37 -6.26 -44.68 10.34
C ALA A 37 -6.90 -43.87 9.18
N PRO A 38 -6.24 -42.82 8.66
CA PRO A 38 -6.76 -42.01 7.55
C PRO A 38 -6.66 -42.73 6.18
N PRO A 39 -7.47 -42.33 5.18
CA PRO A 39 -7.49 -42.98 3.86
C PRO A 39 -6.24 -42.68 3.01
N PRO A 40 -5.82 -43.58 2.09
CA PRO A 40 -4.43 -43.62 1.61
C PRO A 40 -4.02 -42.61 0.52
N TYR A 41 -4.82 -41.57 0.24
CA TYR A 41 -4.62 -40.72 -0.96
C TYR A 41 -4.86 -39.21 -0.76
N ALA A 42 -4.72 -38.72 0.48
CA ALA A 42 -4.52 -37.30 0.72
C ALA A 42 -3.01 -37.00 0.78
N PRO A 43 -2.46 -36.05 -0.02
CA PRO A 43 -1.10 -35.56 0.21
C PRO A 43 -1.04 -34.89 1.59
N PRO A 44 0.04 -35.09 2.37
CA PRO A 44 0.12 -34.50 3.70
C PRO A 44 0.04 -32.97 3.61
N PRO A 45 -0.73 -32.30 4.49
CA PRO A 45 -0.68 -30.84 4.56
C PRO A 45 0.77 -30.42 4.86
N PRO A 46 1.30 -29.36 4.22
CA PRO A 46 2.69 -28.96 4.37
C PRO A 46 2.97 -28.58 5.83
N GLY A 47 3.59 -29.49 6.57
CA GLY A 47 3.90 -29.38 8.01
C GLY A 47 4.99 -28.38 8.37
N HIS A 48 5.17 -27.34 7.55
CA HIS A 48 6.00 -26.18 7.82
C HIS A 48 5.15 -24.93 7.58
N ALA A 49 4.87 -24.19 8.66
CA ALA A 49 4.64 -22.76 8.51
C ALA A 49 5.83 -22.16 7.73
N PRO A 50 5.62 -21.17 6.85
CA PRO A 50 6.73 -20.54 6.13
C PRO A 50 7.73 -20.01 7.16
N ALA A 51 8.94 -20.56 7.16
CA ALA A 51 9.93 -20.27 8.20
C ALA A 51 10.15 -18.76 8.28
N ALA A 52 9.97 -18.19 9.49
CA ALA A 52 10.13 -16.76 9.71
C ALA A 52 11.51 -16.35 9.19
N THR A 53 11.54 -15.50 8.17
CA THR A 53 12.80 -15.12 7.51
C THR A 53 13.78 -14.62 8.56
N PRO A 54 15.00 -15.20 8.64
CA PRO A 54 15.90 -14.97 9.76
C PRO A 54 16.12 -13.47 9.93
N ARG A 55 15.80 -13.00 11.14
CA ARG A 55 15.74 -11.59 11.46
C ARG A 55 17.13 -10.96 11.26
N PRO A 56 17.26 -9.83 10.53
CA PRO A 56 18.55 -9.17 10.38
C PRO A 56 19.09 -8.74 11.76
N PRO A 57 20.42 -8.77 12.00
CA PRO A 57 21.02 -8.28 13.22
C PRO A 57 20.54 -6.86 13.56
N LEU A 58 20.38 -6.55 14.85
CA LEU A 58 19.83 -5.26 15.27
C LEU A 58 20.63 -4.07 14.71
N GLU A 59 21.95 -4.22 14.58
CA GLU A 59 22.86 -3.24 13.96
C GLU A 59 22.51 -2.95 12.48
N GLU A 60 22.17 -3.99 11.69
CA GLU A 60 21.71 -3.84 10.30
C GLU A 60 20.31 -3.19 10.26
N TRP A 61 19.40 -3.63 11.14
CA TRP A 61 18.05 -3.05 11.24
C TRP A 61 18.09 -1.58 11.66
N LEU A 62 19.02 -1.16 12.51
CA LEU A 62 19.22 0.24 12.92
C LEU A 62 19.81 1.09 11.78
N ARG A 63 20.78 0.56 11.02
CA ARG A 63 21.42 1.29 9.91
C ARG A 63 20.62 1.28 8.60
N THR A 64 19.64 0.39 8.46
CA THR A 64 18.77 0.30 7.27
C THR A 64 18.01 1.62 7.05
N PRO A 65 18.10 2.25 5.86
CA PRO A 65 17.48 3.54 5.60
C PRO A 65 15.94 3.48 5.62
N ARG A 66 15.34 4.53 6.16
CA ARG A 66 13.88 4.73 6.30
C ARG A 66 13.49 6.08 5.70
N PRO A 67 13.56 6.28 4.37
CA PRO A 67 13.23 7.55 3.76
C PRO A 67 11.77 7.93 4.06
N ARG A 68 11.53 9.20 4.43
CA ARG A 68 10.17 9.72 4.53
C ARG A 68 9.50 9.60 3.15
N ARG A 69 8.34 8.96 3.13
CA ARG A 69 7.51 8.70 1.96
C ARG A 69 6.05 8.96 2.30
N GLU A 70 5.28 9.19 1.25
CA GLU A 70 3.84 9.38 1.25
C GLU A 70 3.09 8.26 2.00
N PRO A 71 1.82 8.49 2.40
CA PRO A 71 1.06 7.55 3.21
C PRO A 71 0.98 6.13 2.63
N GLY A 72 1.01 5.13 3.52
CA GLY A 72 0.87 3.71 3.20
C GLY A 72 2.13 3.02 2.67
N VAL A 73 3.22 3.75 2.39
CA VAL A 73 4.47 3.15 1.90
C VAL A 73 5.30 2.61 3.06
N TRP A 74 5.64 1.32 2.99
CA TRP A 74 6.62 0.68 3.87
C TRP A 74 8.00 1.33 3.68
N ARG A 75 8.56 1.92 4.75
CA ARG A 75 9.77 2.76 4.70
C ARG A 75 11.06 1.98 4.91
N TYR A 76 11.05 0.90 5.69
CA TYR A 76 12.25 0.11 6.00
C TYR A 76 12.84 -0.51 4.73
N GLY A 77 14.05 -0.07 4.35
CA GLY A 77 14.76 -0.55 3.16
C GLY A 77 14.15 -0.08 1.84
N HIS A 78 13.31 0.96 1.85
CA HIS A 78 12.57 1.40 0.67
C HIS A 78 13.49 1.92 -0.46
N THR A 79 13.53 1.20 -1.58
CA THR A 79 14.15 1.63 -2.84
C THR A 79 13.09 2.23 -3.80
N PRO A 80 13.30 3.43 -4.37
CA PRO A 80 12.39 3.97 -5.37
C PRO A 80 12.42 3.15 -6.67
N ARG A 81 11.26 2.97 -7.33
CA ARG A 81 11.23 2.39 -8.69
C ARG A 81 11.95 3.36 -9.65
N PRO A 82 12.85 2.88 -10.54
CA PRO A 82 13.48 3.72 -11.57
C PRO A 82 12.42 4.42 -12.44
N PRO A 83 12.65 5.63 -12.97
CA PRO A 83 11.64 6.37 -13.71
C PRO A 83 11.14 5.61 -14.94
N GLU A 84 9.85 5.74 -15.23
CA GLU A 84 9.19 5.08 -16.35
C GLU A 84 9.84 5.48 -17.67
N ARG A 85 10.19 4.50 -18.50
CA ARG A 85 10.79 4.74 -19.81
C ARG A 85 9.66 5.08 -20.79
N PRO A 86 9.68 6.24 -21.46
CA PRO A 86 8.64 6.58 -22.44
C PRO A 86 8.62 5.54 -23.57
N GLU A 87 7.43 5.23 -24.08
CA GLU A 87 7.25 4.25 -25.16
C GLU A 87 8.13 4.61 -26.37
N GLY A 88 9.13 3.77 -26.63
CA GLY A 88 10.11 4.04 -27.68
C GLY A 88 9.49 3.97 -29.06
N VAL A 89 9.71 5.00 -29.88
CA VAL A 89 9.38 5.03 -31.32
C VAL A 89 9.74 3.67 -31.96
N PRO A 90 8.78 2.94 -32.56
CA PRO A 90 8.97 1.51 -32.87
C PRO A 90 10.04 1.29 -33.93
N ASP A 91 10.94 0.33 -33.74
CA ASP A 91 12.21 0.22 -34.48
C ASP A 91 12.04 0.08 -36.00
N ARG A 92 10.93 -0.50 -36.48
CA ARG A 92 10.56 -0.50 -37.91
C ARG A 92 10.58 0.93 -38.49
N SER A 93 10.01 1.90 -37.79
CA SER A 93 9.97 3.30 -38.24
C SER A 93 11.34 4.00 -38.22
N LEU A 94 12.27 3.57 -37.37
CA LEU A 94 13.65 4.06 -37.36
C LEU A 94 14.45 3.52 -38.55
N LEU A 95 14.41 2.21 -38.78
CA LEU A 95 15.02 1.55 -39.95
C LEU A 95 14.51 2.15 -41.28
N VAL A 96 13.22 2.48 -41.31
CA VAL A 96 12.54 3.15 -42.42
C VAL A 96 13.04 4.58 -42.64
N GLY A 97 13.12 5.41 -41.59
CA GLY A 97 13.62 6.79 -41.71
C GLY A 97 15.06 6.83 -42.21
N ALA A 98 15.88 5.90 -41.70
CA ALA A 98 17.24 5.68 -42.14
C ALA A 98 17.30 5.30 -43.64
N LEU A 99 16.58 4.25 -44.07
CA LEU A 99 16.54 3.81 -45.46
C LEU A 99 16.07 4.91 -46.43
N ILE A 100 14.98 5.62 -46.09
CA ILE A 100 14.46 6.72 -46.92
C ILE A 100 15.50 7.84 -47.04
N SER A 101 16.19 8.22 -45.95
CA SER A 101 17.22 9.26 -46.01
C SER A 101 18.38 8.91 -46.95
N VAL A 102 18.78 7.63 -47.03
CA VAL A 102 19.81 7.16 -47.97
C VAL A 102 19.29 7.10 -49.40
N LEU A 103 18.07 6.63 -49.62
CA LEU A 103 17.46 6.63 -50.96
C LEU A 103 17.29 8.06 -51.52
N CYS A 104 16.85 9.01 -50.69
CA CYS A 104 16.79 10.43 -51.07
C CYS A 104 18.17 11.02 -51.34
N ALA A 105 19.20 10.68 -50.56
CA ALA A 105 20.57 11.13 -50.80
C ALA A 105 21.14 10.56 -52.11
N LEU A 106 20.97 9.26 -52.36
CA LEU A 106 21.42 8.60 -53.60
C LEU A 106 20.69 9.17 -54.83
N LEU A 107 19.38 9.43 -54.73
CA LEU A 107 18.60 10.05 -55.80
C LEU A 107 19.09 11.47 -56.09
N LEU A 108 19.28 12.31 -55.07
CA LEU A 108 19.73 13.69 -55.24
C LEU A 108 21.16 13.77 -55.77
N TRP A 109 22.05 12.89 -55.30
CA TRP A 109 23.42 12.75 -55.85
C TRP A 109 23.41 12.32 -57.32
N SER A 110 22.56 11.35 -57.68
CA SER A 110 22.39 10.89 -59.06
C SER A 110 21.87 12.01 -59.97
N LEU A 111 20.82 12.72 -59.56
CA LEU A 111 20.26 13.86 -60.30
C LEU A 111 21.28 14.99 -60.47
N TRP A 112 22.09 15.26 -59.44
CA TRP A 112 23.15 16.26 -59.50
C TRP A 112 24.28 15.84 -60.45
N ARG A 113 24.79 14.61 -60.33
CA ARG A 113 25.92 14.09 -61.11
C ARG A 113 25.59 13.95 -62.60
N ASN A 114 24.37 13.48 -62.90
CA ASN A 114 23.88 13.32 -64.27
C ASN A 114 23.37 14.63 -64.90
N GLY A 115 23.48 15.78 -64.21
CA GLY A 115 23.20 17.09 -64.78
C GLY A 115 21.71 17.50 -64.84
N TYR A 116 20.80 16.70 -64.27
CA TYR A 116 19.36 17.01 -64.24
C TYR A 116 19.00 18.21 -63.36
N ILE A 117 19.90 18.64 -62.46
CA ILE A 117 19.74 19.87 -61.67
C ILE A 117 20.27 21.06 -62.48
N PRO A 118 19.40 21.98 -62.96
CA PRO A 118 19.84 23.16 -63.69
C PRO A 118 20.66 24.09 -62.78
N TYR A 119 21.54 24.89 -63.37
CA TYR A 119 22.42 25.83 -62.67
C TYR A 119 23.39 25.21 -61.63
N ARG A 120 23.53 23.88 -61.56
CA ARG A 120 24.35 23.18 -60.54
C ARG A 120 25.80 23.66 -60.40
N LEU A 121 26.38 24.22 -61.47
CA LEU A 121 27.75 24.74 -61.51
C LEU A 121 27.84 26.26 -61.28
N VAL A 122 26.73 26.99 -61.23
CA VAL A 122 26.73 28.46 -61.10
C VAL A 122 27.44 28.95 -59.82
N PRO A 123 27.25 28.34 -58.63
CA PRO A 123 28.00 28.75 -57.44
C PRO A 123 29.53 28.62 -57.65
N LEU A 124 29.99 27.55 -58.27
CA LEU A 124 31.41 27.33 -58.55
C LEU A 124 31.95 28.33 -59.57
N LYS A 125 31.21 28.57 -60.67
CA LYS A 125 31.57 29.58 -61.69
C LYS A 125 31.54 31.03 -61.18
N LEU A 126 30.89 31.30 -60.05
CA LEU A 126 30.87 32.62 -59.42
C LEU A 126 32.12 32.88 -58.55
N PHE A 127 32.73 31.82 -58.00
CA PHE A 127 33.91 31.90 -57.12
C PHE A 127 35.22 31.43 -57.80
N THR A 128 35.23 31.23 -59.12
CA THR A 128 36.42 30.84 -59.90
C THR A 128 36.56 31.69 -61.17
N PRO A 129 37.77 31.85 -61.74
CA PRO A 129 37.99 32.59 -62.97
C PRO A 129 37.13 32.09 -64.15
N GLY A 130 36.58 33.02 -64.93
CA GLY A 130 35.62 32.70 -66.00
C GLY A 130 36.21 31.97 -67.20
N ASP A 131 37.52 32.11 -67.42
CA ASP A 131 38.31 31.46 -68.46
C ASP A 131 38.49 29.94 -68.23
N TRP A 132 38.36 29.47 -67.00
CA TRP A 132 38.43 28.05 -66.62
C TRP A 132 37.24 27.22 -67.12
N TRP A 133 36.22 27.86 -67.72
CA TRP A 133 34.94 27.24 -68.07
C TRP A 133 34.56 27.48 -69.53
N TYR A 134 33.82 26.52 -70.10
CA TYR A 134 33.07 26.78 -71.33
C TYR A 134 31.85 27.67 -71.03
N ALA A 135 31.50 28.52 -72.01
CA ALA A 135 30.40 29.46 -71.92
C ALA A 135 29.05 28.77 -71.68
N GLY A 136 28.14 29.48 -71.01
CA GLY A 136 26.82 28.97 -70.65
C GLY A 136 26.76 28.19 -69.33
N THR A 137 25.55 27.99 -68.83
CA THR A 137 25.27 27.41 -67.50
C THR A 137 25.52 25.91 -67.39
N PHE A 138 25.57 25.21 -68.53
CA PHE A 138 25.89 23.78 -68.64
C PHE A 138 27.31 23.49 -69.15
N GLY A 139 28.07 24.51 -69.59
CA GLY A 139 29.43 24.33 -70.09
C GLY A 139 30.36 23.78 -69.01
N GLY A 140 31.09 22.70 -69.32
CA GLY A 140 32.03 22.05 -68.42
C GLY A 140 33.32 22.84 -68.17
N PRO A 141 34.29 22.28 -67.43
CA PRO A 141 35.62 22.86 -67.29
C PRO A 141 36.33 22.89 -68.65
N ARG A 142 37.12 23.95 -68.85
CA ARG A 142 37.94 24.20 -70.04
C ARG A 142 39.44 24.01 -69.78
N THR A 143 39.87 24.25 -68.54
CA THR A 143 41.26 24.10 -68.10
C THR A 143 41.37 23.07 -66.98
N ILE A 144 42.60 22.70 -66.60
CA ILE A 144 42.86 21.69 -65.56
C ILE A 144 42.40 22.21 -64.19
N GLU A 145 42.65 23.49 -63.91
CA GLU A 145 42.27 24.20 -62.69
C GLU A 145 40.74 24.20 -62.50
N GLY A 146 39.97 24.35 -63.60
CA GLY A 146 38.52 24.21 -63.59
C GLY A 146 38.04 22.79 -63.26
N ALA A 147 38.74 21.75 -63.74
CA ALA A 147 38.42 20.36 -63.44
C ALA A 147 38.76 19.96 -61.98
N ASP A 148 39.86 20.50 -61.46
CA ASP A 148 40.26 20.35 -60.06
C ASP A 148 39.30 21.08 -59.11
N ALA A 149 38.92 22.32 -59.45
CA ALA A 149 37.92 23.09 -58.70
C ALA A 149 36.55 22.37 -58.69
N LEU A 150 36.15 21.75 -59.79
CA LEU A 150 34.94 20.91 -59.86
C LEU A 150 35.05 19.69 -58.93
N THR A 151 36.21 19.02 -58.91
CA THR A 151 36.46 17.85 -58.07
C THR A 151 36.39 18.18 -56.57
N VAL A 152 36.88 19.36 -56.16
CA VAL A 152 36.75 19.84 -54.76
C VAL A 152 35.31 20.23 -54.44
N TYR A 153 34.59 20.89 -55.34
CA TYR A 153 33.17 21.26 -55.17
C TYR A 153 32.26 20.03 -55.04
N GLU A 154 32.50 18.97 -55.83
CA GLU A 154 31.80 17.68 -55.71
C GLU A 154 32.00 17.06 -54.32
N ALA A 155 33.21 17.13 -53.77
CA ALA A 155 33.52 16.61 -52.44
C ALA A 155 32.80 17.35 -51.31
N VAL A 156 32.76 18.69 -51.37
CA VAL A 156 32.04 19.53 -50.41
C VAL A 156 30.53 19.24 -50.46
N LEU A 157 29.96 19.14 -51.66
CA LEU A 157 28.54 18.82 -51.83
C LEU A 157 28.20 17.42 -51.32
N PHE A 158 29.05 16.43 -51.60
CA PHE A 158 28.89 15.07 -51.09
C PHE A 158 28.94 15.03 -49.55
N GLY A 159 29.89 15.75 -48.94
CA GLY A 159 30.00 15.86 -47.48
C GLY A 159 28.76 16.49 -46.83
N LEU A 160 28.23 17.57 -47.41
CA LEU A 160 26.99 18.21 -46.96
C LEU A 160 25.78 17.26 -47.09
N LEU A 161 25.70 16.50 -48.18
CA LEU A 161 24.63 15.54 -48.43
C LEU A 161 24.65 14.36 -47.45
N VAL A 162 25.83 13.81 -47.16
CA VAL A 162 26.02 12.76 -46.15
C VAL A 162 25.69 13.29 -44.75
N TYR A 163 26.11 14.51 -44.40
CA TYR A 163 25.76 15.15 -43.13
C TYR A 163 24.24 15.35 -42.98
N GLY A 164 23.57 15.83 -44.02
CA GLY A 164 22.11 15.97 -44.06
C GLY A 164 21.39 14.62 -43.90
N CYS A 165 21.85 13.59 -44.61
CA CYS A 165 21.34 12.22 -44.51
C CYS A 165 21.44 11.67 -43.08
N LEU A 166 22.63 11.76 -42.47
CA LEU A 166 22.88 11.29 -41.09
C LEU A 166 22.02 12.03 -40.06
N ARG A 167 21.81 13.33 -40.24
CA ARG A 167 21.02 14.17 -39.31
C ARG A 167 19.50 13.98 -39.46
N LEU A 168 18.99 13.74 -40.67
CA LEU A 168 17.56 13.58 -40.95
C LEU A 168 17.06 12.14 -40.79
N GLY A 169 17.90 11.13 -41.04
CA GLY A 169 17.51 9.71 -41.03
C GLY A 169 17.41 9.04 -39.66
N ASN A 170 17.45 9.78 -38.55
CA ASN A 170 17.49 9.25 -37.17
C ASN A 170 18.62 8.23 -36.89
N TRP A 171 19.68 8.22 -37.71
CA TRP A 171 20.80 7.27 -37.64
C TRP A 171 21.46 7.19 -36.26
N ALA A 172 21.54 8.31 -35.53
CA ALA A 172 22.09 8.37 -34.18
C ALA A 172 21.28 7.54 -33.16
N GLU A 173 19.95 7.54 -33.23
CA GLU A 173 19.08 6.74 -32.35
C GLU A 173 19.10 5.27 -32.75
N LEU A 174 19.14 4.98 -34.06
CA LEU A 174 19.25 3.62 -34.57
C LEU A 174 20.57 2.96 -34.12
N PHE A 175 21.70 3.68 -34.25
CA PHE A 175 23.00 3.27 -33.73
C PHE A 175 22.99 3.10 -32.20
N ARG A 176 22.37 4.05 -31.47
CA ARG A 176 22.24 4.00 -30.00
C ARG A 176 21.55 2.70 -29.55
N ARG A 177 20.42 2.34 -30.16
CA ARG A 177 19.67 1.11 -29.80
C ARG A 177 20.36 -0.17 -30.28
N HIS A 178 20.64 -0.26 -31.57
CA HIS A 178 20.99 -1.53 -32.21
C HIS A 178 22.49 -1.87 -32.14
N VAL A 179 23.35 -0.87 -31.89
CA VAL A 179 24.81 -1.05 -31.83
C VAL A 179 25.36 -0.75 -30.44
N ALA A 180 25.13 0.45 -29.90
CA ALA A 180 25.64 0.81 -28.58
C ALA A 180 24.90 0.07 -27.44
N GLY A 181 23.58 -0.12 -27.56
CA GLY A 181 22.75 -0.86 -26.59
C GLY A 181 23.09 -2.34 -26.45
N ARG A 182 23.85 -2.92 -27.39
CA ARG A 182 24.39 -4.30 -27.30
C ARG A 182 25.74 -4.39 -26.59
N GLY A 183 26.33 -3.27 -26.18
CA GLY A 183 27.59 -3.23 -25.42
C GLY A 183 28.83 -3.66 -26.21
N GLN A 184 29.92 -3.91 -25.48
CA GLN A 184 31.12 -4.56 -26.02
C GLN A 184 30.96 -6.08 -25.99
N PRO A 185 31.57 -6.84 -26.93
CA PRO A 185 32.44 -6.39 -28.02
C PRO A 185 31.69 -5.96 -29.29
N PHE A 186 30.35 -6.05 -29.32
CA PHE A 186 29.57 -5.80 -30.53
C PHE A 186 29.75 -4.36 -31.07
N LEU A 187 29.79 -3.36 -30.19
CA LEU A 187 30.07 -1.96 -30.53
C LEU A 187 31.42 -1.79 -31.24
N ALA A 188 32.49 -2.43 -30.75
CA ALA A 188 33.81 -2.40 -31.39
C ALA A 188 33.81 -3.12 -32.76
N LEU A 189 33.16 -4.28 -32.88
CA LEU A 189 33.09 -5.03 -34.14
C LEU A 189 32.29 -4.29 -35.22
N ALA A 190 31.11 -3.75 -34.88
CA ALA A 190 30.26 -3.02 -35.81
C ALA A 190 30.92 -1.71 -36.30
N SER A 191 31.63 -1.01 -35.41
CA SER A 191 32.41 0.18 -35.80
C SER A 191 33.65 -0.16 -36.62
N ALA A 192 34.31 -1.30 -36.39
CA ALA A 192 35.41 -1.78 -37.23
C ALA A 192 34.93 -2.18 -38.64
N ALA A 193 33.79 -2.87 -38.75
CA ALA A 193 33.17 -3.18 -40.03
C ALA A 193 32.75 -1.90 -40.80
N ALA A 194 32.19 -0.92 -40.11
CA ALA A 194 31.85 0.38 -40.71
C ALA A 194 33.10 1.16 -41.16
N ALA A 195 34.19 1.13 -40.38
CA ALA A 195 35.47 1.72 -40.76
C ALA A 195 36.06 1.05 -42.00
N ALA A 196 36.05 -0.29 -42.06
CA ALA A 196 36.54 -1.04 -43.21
C ALA A 196 35.72 -0.75 -44.49
N LEU A 197 34.39 -0.65 -44.37
CA LEU A 197 33.52 -0.28 -45.49
C LEU A 197 33.77 1.16 -45.96
N ALA A 198 33.85 2.12 -45.04
CA ALA A 198 34.17 3.51 -45.37
C ALA A 198 35.54 3.62 -46.06
N GLN A 199 36.54 2.89 -45.55
CA GLN A 199 37.87 2.86 -46.13
C GLN A 199 37.89 2.25 -47.53
N LEU A 200 37.13 1.17 -47.77
CA LEU A 200 36.97 0.55 -49.09
C LEU A 200 36.29 1.49 -50.10
N LEU A 201 35.26 2.23 -49.67
CA LEU A 201 34.57 3.21 -50.52
C LEU A 201 35.47 4.40 -50.91
N VAL A 202 36.35 4.83 -50.00
CA VAL A 202 37.38 5.86 -50.26
C VAL A 202 38.46 5.34 -51.22
N TRP A 203 38.96 4.11 -51.04
CA TRP A 203 39.94 3.49 -51.96
C TRP A 203 39.38 3.17 -53.36
N LYS A 204 38.06 3.07 -53.51
CA LYS A 204 37.40 2.81 -54.80
C LYS A 204 36.94 4.08 -55.54
N ASP A 205 37.34 5.27 -55.08
CA ASP A 205 36.86 6.57 -55.58
C ASP A 205 35.31 6.71 -55.58
N ALA A 206 34.62 5.87 -54.80
CA ALA A 206 33.16 5.92 -54.66
C ALA A 206 32.73 7.04 -53.69
N VAL A 207 33.64 7.45 -52.80
CA VAL A 207 33.51 8.62 -51.92
C VAL A 207 34.62 9.61 -52.30
N PRO A 208 34.30 10.83 -52.78
CA PRO A 208 35.29 11.81 -53.23
C PRO A 208 36.06 12.41 -52.03
N VAL A 209 37.14 11.75 -51.63
CA VAL A 209 38.03 12.18 -50.54
C VAL A 209 39.50 12.17 -50.96
N VAL A 210 39.98 11.12 -51.66
CA VAL A 210 41.39 11.01 -52.06
C VAL A 210 41.80 12.13 -53.01
N ARG A 211 41.15 12.24 -54.18
CA ARG A 211 41.51 13.25 -55.19
C ARG A 211 41.37 14.70 -54.68
N PRO A 212 40.28 15.10 -54.00
CA PRO A 212 40.17 16.45 -53.44
C PRO A 212 41.26 16.80 -52.43
N VAL A 213 41.67 15.86 -51.56
CA VAL A 213 42.77 16.09 -50.61
C VAL A 213 44.11 16.25 -51.35
N LEU A 214 44.36 15.44 -52.38
CA LEU A 214 45.56 15.57 -53.22
C LEU A 214 45.59 16.91 -53.97
N ILE A 215 44.46 17.36 -54.53
CA ILE A 215 44.32 18.67 -55.19
C ILE A 215 44.58 19.81 -54.20
N LEU A 216 43.97 19.76 -53.01
CA LEU A 216 44.17 20.80 -51.98
C LEU A 216 45.61 20.84 -51.47
N VAL A 217 46.25 19.68 -51.27
CA VAL A 217 47.67 19.62 -50.88
C VAL A 217 48.59 20.06 -52.03
N ALA A 218 48.24 19.79 -53.30
CA ALA A 218 48.96 20.32 -54.48
C ALA A 218 48.91 21.86 -54.53
N SER A 219 47.75 22.45 -54.28
CA SER A 219 47.55 23.90 -54.35
C SER A 219 48.25 24.70 -53.24
N VAL A 220 48.52 24.06 -52.09
CA VAL A 220 49.18 24.69 -50.93
C VAL A 220 50.71 24.47 -50.94
N PHE A 221 51.18 23.31 -51.39
CA PHE A 221 52.59 22.91 -51.28
C PHE A 221 53.32 22.72 -52.63
N GLY A 222 52.61 22.89 -53.76
CA GLY A 222 53.14 22.68 -55.11
C GLY A 222 53.10 21.22 -55.56
N GLY A 223 52.87 20.97 -56.85
CA GLY A 223 52.72 19.60 -57.39
C GLY A 223 53.98 18.73 -57.32
N GLU A 224 55.16 19.33 -57.18
CA GLU A 224 56.46 18.62 -57.18
C GLU A 224 56.63 17.68 -55.98
N ILE A 225 55.94 17.94 -54.87
CA ILE A 225 55.95 17.09 -53.66
C ILE A 225 55.57 15.63 -53.95
N TYR A 226 54.77 15.39 -55.00
CA TYR A 226 54.31 14.05 -55.39
C TYR A 226 55.34 13.23 -56.16
N GLN A 227 56.47 13.82 -56.57
CA GLN A 227 57.60 13.07 -57.11
C GLN A 227 58.22 12.14 -56.05
N SER A 228 58.04 12.45 -54.76
CA SER A 228 58.50 11.60 -53.66
C SER A 228 57.42 10.58 -53.24
N GLN A 229 57.65 9.31 -53.58
CA GLN A 229 56.78 8.19 -53.16
C GLN A 229 56.56 8.16 -51.63
N ASN A 230 57.52 8.61 -50.84
CA ASN A 230 57.38 8.69 -49.38
C ASN A 230 56.35 9.74 -48.95
N VAL A 231 56.32 10.91 -49.61
CA VAL A 231 55.32 11.96 -49.34
C VAL A 231 53.92 11.48 -49.75
N VAL A 232 53.80 10.84 -50.91
CA VAL A 232 52.56 10.18 -51.37
C VAL A 232 52.08 9.19 -50.30
N ASN A 233 52.93 8.26 -49.87
CA ASN A 233 52.59 7.24 -48.87
C ASN A 233 52.15 7.86 -47.53
N VAL A 234 52.80 8.94 -47.08
CA VAL A 234 52.42 9.67 -45.86
C VAL A 234 51.04 10.32 -46.00
N ILE A 235 50.72 10.92 -47.15
CA ILE A 235 49.40 11.53 -47.38
C ILE A 235 48.30 10.44 -47.37
N TYR A 236 48.51 9.29 -48.02
CA TYR A 236 47.58 8.16 -47.93
C TYR A 236 47.46 7.60 -46.49
N ALA A 237 48.55 7.56 -45.72
CA ALA A 237 48.52 7.19 -44.31
C ALA A 237 47.70 8.19 -43.46
N LEU A 238 47.82 9.49 -43.71
CA LEU A 238 47.03 10.52 -43.02
C LEU A 238 45.54 10.46 -43.40
N ILE A 239 45.21 10.22 -44.68
CA ILE A 239 43.83 10.03 -45.14
C ILE A 239 43.19 8.81 -44.46
N THR A 240 43.89 7.66 -44.46
CA THR A 240 43.39 6.42 -43.85
C THR A 240 43.21 6.55 -42.33
N LEU A 241 44.16 7.18 -41.62
CA LEU A 241 44.02 7.50 -40.20
C LEU A 241 42.86 8.47 -39.92
N GLY A 242 42.68 9.49 -40.75
CA GLY A 242 41.58 10.46 -40.64
C GLY A 242 40.20 9.82 -40.81
N VAL A 243 40.05 8.90 -41.77
CA VAL A 243 38.82 8.12 -41.99
C VAL A 243 38.56 7.17 -40.82
N LEU A 244 39.59 6.53 -40.25
CA LEU A 244 39.45 5.53 -39.19
C LEU A 244 39.21 6.15 -37.79
N TRP A 245 39.74 7.34 -37.50
CA TRP A 245 39.63 8.03 -36.21
C TRP A 245 38.20 8.16 -35.65
N PRO A 246 37.18 8.64 -36.40
CA PRO A 246 35.82 8.79 -35.86
C PRO A 246 35.21 7.43 -35.48
N PHE A 247 35.43 6.38 -36.26
CA PHE A 247 34.93 5.04 -35.94
C PHE A 247 35.63 4.44 -34.72
N ALA A 248 36.95 4.61 -34.59
CA ALA A 248 37.70 4.17 -33.40
C ALA A 248 37.23 4.88 -32.11
N ARG A 249 36.83 6.16 -32.22
CA ARG A 249 36.23 6.94 -31.12
C ARG A 249 34.82 6.44 -30.78
N LEU A 250 33.95 6.26 -31.78
CA LEU A 250 32.58 5.75 -31.60
C LEU A 250 32.54 4.32 -31.04
N GLY A 251 33.43 3.45 -31.51
CA GLY A 251 33.56 2.06 -31.08
C GLY A 251 34.15 1.87 -29.68
N ARG A 252 34.64 2.95 -29.05
CA ARG A 252 35.37 2.93 -27.78
C ARG A 252 36.51 1.88 -27.76
N TRP A 253 37.23 1.68 -28.87
CA TRP A 253 38.23 0.59 -28.99
C TRP A 253 39.33 0.65 -27.91
N ARG A 254 39.68 1.86 -27.44
CA ARG A 254 40.59 2.06 -26.28
C ARG A 254 40.08 1.42 -24.99
N ALA A 255 38.77 1.38 -24.75
CA ALA A 255 38.19 0.73 -23.58
C ALA A 255 38.26 -0.80 -23.70
N LEU A 256 37.92 -1.36 -24.87
CA LEU A 256 38.07 -2.80 -25.15
C LEU A 256 39.54 -3.26 -25.02
N LEU A 257 40.49 -2.43 -25.47
CA LEU A 257 41.93 -2.67 -25.29
C LEU A 257 42.38 -2.55 -23.83
N ALA A 258 41.72 -1.70 -23.02
CA ALA A 258 41.98 -1.61 -21.59
C ALA A 258 41.40 -2.82 -20.85
N GLU A 259 40.15 -3.23 -21.13
CA GLU A 259 39.52 -4.44 -20.57
C GLU A 259 40.37 -5.70 -20.86
N ARG A 260 40.83 -5.87 -22.10
CA ARG A 260 41.71 -6.99 -22.50
C ARG A 260 43.13 -6.94 -21.90
N ARG A 261 43.59 -5.77 -21.42
CA ARG A 261 44.88 -5.62 -20.72
C ARG A 261 44.72 -5.56 -19.19
N GLY A 262 43.50 -5.41 -18.70
CA GLY A 262 43.15 -5.10 -17.31
C GLY A 262 42.25 -6.14 -16.67
N ALA A 263 42.33 -7.41 -17.09
CA ALA A 263 41.56 -8.54 -16.55
C ALA A 263 42.00 -8.96 -15.13
N ARG A 264 42.26 -7.99 -14.24
CA ARG A 264 42.56 -8.12 -12.80
C ARG A 264 42.51 -6.74 -12.12
N SER A 265 41.33 -6.14 -11.95
CA SER A 265 40.97 -5.28 -10.78
C SER A 265 39.54 -4.72 -10.85
N ALA A 266 38.88 -4.70 -9.68
CA ALA A 266 37.80 -3.83 -9.22
C ALA A 266 36.70 -3.33 -10.20
N VAL A 267 35.44 -3.65 -9.87
CA VAL A 267 34.25 -2.94 -10.37
C VAL A 267 34.02 -1.68 -9.50
N PRO A 268 34.07 -0.44 -10.05
CA PRO A 268 33.70 0.76 -9.30
C PRO A 268 32.20 1.04 -9.48
N GLY A 269 31.42 0.92 -8.40
CA GLY A 269 29.95 0.95 -8.52
C GLY A 269 29.14 1.29 -7.26
N ALA A 270 29.77 1.80 -6.19
CA ALA A 270 29.07 2.28 -5.00
C ALA A 270 29.70 3.59 -4.52
N PRO A 271 28.92 4.63 -4.18
CA PRO A 271 29.44 5.80 -3.48
C PRO A 271 29.83 5.38 -2.05
N ALA A 272 31.08 5.61 -1.66
CA ALA A 272 31.50 5.39 -0.29
C ALA A 272 30.77 6.39 0.64
N ALA A 273 30.20 5.89 1.73
CA ALA A 273 29.65 6.74 2.78
C ALA A 273 30.79 7.51 3.47
N THR A 274 30.54 8.75 3.88
CA THR A 274 31.47 9.51 4.72
C THR A 274 31.61 8.82 6.10
N PRO A 275 32.84 8.58 6.61
CA PRO A 275 33.04 7.81 7.84
C PRO A 275 32.35 8.38 9.09
N ASP A 276 32.23 9.71 9.17
CA ASP A 276 31.88 10.43 10.40
C ASP A 276 30.38 10.76 10.55
N ALA A 277 29.51 10.16 9.75
CA ALA A 277 28.07 10.30 9.92
C ALA A 277 27.61 9.51 11.18
N PRO A 278 27.04 10.16 12.22
CA PRO A 278 26.69 9.47 13.47
C PRO A 278 25.60 8.43 13.24
N THR A 279 25.93 7.15 13.42
CA THR A 279 25.04 6.04 13.05
C THR A 279 23.96 5.77 14.11
N PRO A 280 22.74 5.33 13.73
CA PRO A 280 21.63 5.18 14.68
C PRO A 280 21.88 4.20 15.83
N ASP A 281 22.79 3.24 15.66
CA ASP A 281 23.26 2.28 16.66
C ASP A 281 24.15 2.89 17.76
N GLN A 282 24.68 4.10 17.55
CA GLN A 282 25.52 4.80 18.55
C GLN A 282 24.72 5.71 19.49
N TRP A 283 23.39 5.76 19.36
CA TRP A 283 22.49 6.60 20.17
C TRP A 283 22.86 8.10 20.17
N PRO A 284 22.90 8.75 18.98
CA PRO A 284 23.30 10.15 18.85
C PRO A 284 22.40 11.10 19.66
N GLU A 285 21.15 10.75 19.91
CA GLU A 285 20.19 11.54 20.68
C GLU A 285 20.58 11.64 22.17
N LEU A 286 21.21 10.60 22.73
CA LEU A 286 21.75 10.58 24.09
C LEU A 286 23.09 11.32 24.17
N ARG A 287 23.97 11.11 23.18
CA ARG A 287 25.28 11.78 23.09
C ARG A 287 25.13 13.29 22.96
N ALA A 288 24.20 13.76 22.13
CA ALA A 288 23.89 15.19 21.97
C ALA A 288 23.34 15.85 23.25
N ALA A 289 22.82 15.06 24.19
CA ALA A 289 22.36 15.51 25.50
C ALA A 289 23.38 15.26 26.64
N GLY A 290 24.62 14.93 26.31
CA GLY A 290 25.71 14.71 27.27
C GLY A 290 25.64 13.38 28.03
N ARG A 291 24.67 12.49 27.75
CA ARG A 291 24.57 11.17 28.39
C ARG A 291 25.39 10.13 27.62
N THR A 292 26.70 10.35 27.55
CA THR A 292 27.65 9.50 26.81
C THR A 292 27.65 8.05 27.29
N ASP A 293 27.48 7.84 28.59
CA ASP A 293 27.78 6.58 29.25
C ASP A 293 26.64 5.58 29.04
N ALA A 294 25.39 6.03 29.18
CA ALA A 294 24.22 5.27 28.70
C ALA A 294 24.26 5.04 27.18
N ALA A 295 24.64 6.03 26.36
CA ALA A 295 24.80 5.82 24.91
C ALA A 295 25.84 4.73 24.59
N GLN A 296 26.92 4.64 25.38
CA GLN A 296 27.96 3.63 25.23
C GLN A 296 27.53 2.25 25.75
N ALA A 297 26.80 2.20 26.87
CA ALA A 297 26.19 0.98 27.40
C ALA A 297 25.19 0.38 26.40
N LEU A 298 24.23 1.18 25.91
CA LEU A 298 23.24 0.73 24.92
C LEU A 298 23.89 0.32 23.59
N ALA A 299 24.94 1.03 23.13
CA ALA A 299 25.72 0.60 21.97
C ALA A 299 26.56 -0.68 22.21
N ALA A 300 26.81 -1.09 23.45
CA ALA A 300 27.37 -2.41 23.78
C ALA A 300 26.29 -3.50 23.81
N GLU A 301 25.09 -3.20 24.30
CA GLU A 301 23.93 -4.12 24.26
C GLU A 301 23.54 -4.47 22.81
N VAL A 302 23.54 -3.50 21.89
CA VAL A 302 23.33 -3.72 20.44
C VAL A 302 24.39 -4.68 19.87
N ARG A 303 25.68 -4.38 20.08
CA ARG A 303 26.80 -5.20 19.55
C ARG A 303 26.91 -6.60 20.17
N THR A 304 26.39 -6.78 21.39
CA THR A 304 26.34 -8.10 22.05
C THR A 304 25.04 -8.86 21.79
N GLY A 305 24.13 -8.32 20.96
CA GLY A 305 22.87 -8.98 20.60
C GLY A 305 21.86 -9.12 21.74
N ARG A 306 22.06 -8.41 22.86
CA ARG A 306 21.22 -8.49 24.07
C ARG A 306 20.03 -7.53 24.07
N MET A 307 19.88 -6.73 23.01
CA MET A 307 18.80 -5.76 22.76
C MET A 307 17.96 -6.19 21.55
N ASN A 308 16.65 -5.90 21.57
CA ASN A 308 15.76 -6.03 20.40
C ASN A 308 15.19 -4.67 19.92
N ASP A 309 14.29 -4.68 18.94
CA ASP A 309 13.63 -3.48 18.41
C ASP A 309 12.63 -2.85 19.40
N VAL A 310 11.98 -3.67 20.23
CA VAL A 310 11.05 -3.20 21.26
C VAL A 310 11.82 -2.40 22.31
N ASP A 311 12.97 -2.88 22.77
CA ASP A 311 13.87 -2.14 23.66
C ASP A 311 14.33 -0.83 23.04
N VAL A 312 14.73 -0.83 21.75
CA VAL A 312 15.11 0.40 21.04
C VAL A 312 13.95 1.40 21.03
N ALA A 313 12.74 0.97 20.67
CA ALA A 313 11.57 1.83 20.62
C ALA A 313 11.18 2.35 22.01
N ARG A 314 11.20 1.47 23.03
CA ARG A 314 10.89 1.76 24.43
C ARG A 314 11.83 2.79 25.03
N LEU A 315 13.14 2.59 24.88
CA LEU A 315 14.16 3.49 25.42
C LEU A 315 14.15 4.84 24.67
N ARG A 316 13.93 4.86 23.36
CA ARG A 316 13.75 6.11 22.60
C ARG A 316 12.48 6.85 22.99
N HIS A 317 11.38 6.14 23.26
CA HIS A 317 10.12 6.75 23.73
C HIS A 317 10.26 7.29 25.16
N ALA A 318 10.77 6.48 26.10
CA ALA A 318 11.03 6.91 27.47
C ALA A 318 11.98 8.13 27.53
N TRP A 319 13.01 8.15 26.69
CA TRP A 319 13.87 9.33 26.52
C TRP A 319 13.09 10.54 25.97
N ALA A 320 12.30 10.36 24.91
CA ALA A 320 11.52 11.44 24.31
C ALA A 320 10.48 12.06 25.25
N VAL A 321 9.78 11.24 26.05
CA VAL A 321 8.84 11.69 27.09
C VAL A 321 9.58 12.33 28.27
N GLY A 322 10.73 11.78 28.65
CA GLY A 322 11.57 12.33 29.71
C GLY A 322 12.22 13.68 29.35
N ARG A 323 12.35 14.06 28.08
CA ARG A 323 13.08 15.27 27.65
C ARG A 323 12.61 16.60 28.27
N SER A 324 11.38 16.67 28.77
CA SER A 324 10.81 17.83 29.49
C SER A 324 10.93 17.74 31.03
N HIS A 325 11.46 16.63 31.55
CA HIS A 325 11.42 16.20 32.95
C HIS A 325 12.80 15.69 33.41
N PRO A 326 13.71 16.57 33.86
CA PRO A 326 15.10 16.22 34.18
C PRO A 326 15.25 15.07 35.19
N GLU A 327 14.32 14.95 36.13
CA GLU A 327 14.25 13.89 37.13
C GLU A 327 13.95 12.52 36.51
N ARG A 328 13.06 12.47 35.50
CA ARG A 328 12.78 11.23 34.73
C ARG A 328 13.99 10.83 33.89
N LEU A 329 14.74 11.79 33.35
CA LEU A 329 16.00 11.52 32.64
C LEU A 329 17.10 11.01 33.57
N ALA A 330 17.16 11.46 34.82
CA ALA A 330 18.11 10.93 35.80
C ALA A 330 17.78 9.47 36.15
N ALA A 331 16.52 9.17 36.46
CA ALA A 331 16.08 7.81 36.77
C ALA A 331 16.22 6.84 35.58
N LEU A 332 15.95 7.30 34.35
CA LEU A 332 16.12 6.50 33.13
C LEU A 332 17.60 6.18 32.85
N ASP A 333 18.49 7.15 33.01
CA ASP A 333 19.93 6.98 32.82
C ASP A 333 20.52 6.02 33.86
N GLU A 334 20.15 6.16 35.14
CA GLU A 334 20.53 5.21 36.18
C GLU A 334 20.00 3.79 35.88
N ALA A 335 18.75 3.66 35.44
CA ALA A 335 18.17 2.37 35.05
C ALA A 335 18.89 1.75 33.85
N VAL A 336 19.31 2.55 32.86
CA VAL A 336 20.11 2.10 31.70
C VAL A 336 21.51 1.65 32.13
N LEU A 337 22.18 2.38 33.02
CA LEU A 337 23.49 1.99 33.54
C LEU A 337 23.41 0.72 34.40
N ARG A 338 22.30 0.50 35.11
CA ARG A 338 22.09 -0.66 36.00
C ARG A 338 21.55 -1.91 35.28
N GLY A 339 20.74 -1.74 34.23
CA GLY A 339 20.00 -2.82 33.55
C GLY A 339 20.14 -2.88 32.02
N GLY A 340 20.92 -1.98 31.41
CA GLY A 340 21.18 -1.96 29.96
C GLY A 340 19.90 -1.86 29.13
N ALA A 341 19.73 -2.79 28.19
CA ALA A 341 18.56 -2.86 27.31
C ALA A 341 17.25 -3.17 28.05
N ALA A 342 17.31 -3.69 29.29
CA ALA A 342 16.14 -4.01 30.11
C ALA A 342 15.67 -2.83 30.99
N ALA A 343 16.14 -1.60 30.75
CA ALA A 343 15.60 -0.42 31.42
C ALA A 343 14.18 -0.06 30.93
N ALA A 344 13.43 0.64 31.79
CA ALA A 344 12.08 1.14 31.56
C ALA A 344 11.12 0.10 30.95
N LEU A 345 11.02 -1.10 31.55
CA LEU A 345 10.14 -2.17 31.06
C LEU A 345 8.66 -1.79 31.11
N HIS A 346 7.89 -2.44 30.23
CA HIS A 346 6.43 -2.52 30.35
C HIS A 346 6.03 -3.19 31.69
N PRO A 347 4.89 -2.84 32.32
CA PRO A 347 4.48 -3.40 33.63
C PRO A 347 4.43 -4.93 33.72
N SER A 348 4.17 -5.66 32.62
CA SER A 348 4.23 -7.13 32.59
C SER A 348 5.64 -7.72 32.45
N GLY A 349 6.69 -6.89 32.43
CA GLY A 349 8.09 -7.31 32.34
C GLY A 349 8.53 -7.87 30.97
N ALA A 350 7.59 -8.15 30.07
CA ALA A 350 7.86 -8.70 28.75
C ALA A 350 8.66 -7.72 27.87
N ARG A 351 9.63 -8.26 27.11
CA ARG A 351 10.47 -7.50 26.16
C ARG A 351 10.14 -7.79 24.69
N ASP A 352 9.32 -8.79 24.41
CA ASP A 352 8.84 -9.13 23.07
C ASP A 352 7.49 -9.88 23.17
N LEU A 353 6.83 -10.12 22.03
CA LEU A 353 5.70 -11.05 21.94
C LEU A 353 6.19 -12.50 21.79
N PRO A 354 5.42 -13.51 22.25
CA PRO A 354 5.80 -14.92 22.15
C PRO A 354 5.93 -15.41 20.70
N ALA A 355 5.16 -14.82 19.78
CA ALA A 355 5.27 -15.03 18.34
C ALA A 355 4.99 -13.73 17.59
N ARG A 356 5.61 -13.57 16.43
CA ARG A 356 5.29 -12.52 15.44
C ARG A 356 4.96 -13.16 14.10
N THR A 357 3.90 -12.71 13.46
CA THR A 357 3.37 -13.20 12.18
C THR A 357 3.59 -12.22 11.03
N ALA A 358 3.76 -10.93 11.31
CA ALA A 358 3.99 -9.89 10.30
C ALA A 358 5.38 -9.22 10.43
N ARG A 359 5.72 -8.36 9.46
CA ARG A 359 6.96 -7.57 9.48
C ARG A 359 6.70 -6.18 10.08
N HIS A 360 7.47 -5.83 11.11
CA HIS A 360 7.33 -4.58 11.87
C HIS A 360 8.59 -3.71 11.82
N ASP A 361 8.41 -2.39 11.86
CA ASP A 361 9.46 -1.39 12.03
C ASP A 361 9.06 -0.40 13.13
N LEU A 362 9.36 -0.74 14.38
CA LEU A 362 8.97 0.05 15.55
C LEU A 362 9.63 1.45 15.62
N LEU A 363 10.67 1.72 14.82
CA LEU A 363 11.20 3.08 14.64
C LEU A 363 10.29 3.99 13.81
N THR A 364 9.35 3.44 13.03
CA THR A 364 8.33 4.21 12.29
C THR A 364 6.89 3.87 12.72
N GLY A 365 6.72 2.95 13.69
CA GLY A 365 5.42 2.41 14.07
C GLY A 365 4.74 1.57 12.98
N GLN A 366 5.48 1.19 11.93
CA GLN A 366 4.91 0.53 10.76
C GLN A 366 4.76 -0.98 10.96
N VAL A 367 3.63 -1.53 10.50
CA VAL A 367 3.47 -2.94 10.12
C VAL A 367 3.25 -3.07 8.63
N ARG A 368 3.94 -4.03 8.00
CA ARG A 368 3.73 -4.39 6.61
C ARG A 368 2.50 -5.29 6.49
N ILE A 369 1.52 -4.86 5.70
CA ILE A 369 0.34 -5.66 5.34
C ILE A 369 0.48 -6.33 3.96
N GLY A 370 1.46 -5.91 3.16
CA GLY A 370 1.71 -6.53 1.85
C GLY A 370 2.55 -5.69 0.90
N SER A 371 2.13 -5.66 -0.36
CA SER A 371 2.78 -4.95 -1.46
C SER A 371 1.75 -4.33 -2.40
N PHE A 372 2.04 -3.12 -2.92
CA PHE A 372 1.22 -2.52 -3.97
C PHE A 372 1.44 -3.29 -5.28
N ALA A 373 0.37 -3.82 -5.88
CA ALA A 373 0.45 -4.64 -7.09
C ALA A 373 1.08 -3.88 -8.28
N ASP A 374 1.70 -4.60 -9.23
CA ASP A 374 2.22 -4.01 -10.48
C ASP A 374 1.10 -3.82 -11.53
N ASP A 375 0.07 -3.09 -11.11
CA ASP A 375 -1.22 -2.94 -11.82
C ASP A 375 -1.43 -1.50 -12.34
N PRO A 376 -2.07 -1.31 -13.52
CA PRO A 376 -2.36 0.01 -14.07
C PRO A 376 -2.99 1.03 -13.12
N HIS A 377 -3.91 0.62 -12.23
CA HIS A 377 -4.61 1.50 -11.28
C HIS A 377 -3.67 2.08 -10.21
N ASN A 378 -2.57 1.39 -9.91
CA ASN A 378 -1.52 1.92 -9.04
C ASN A 378 -0.64 2.92 -9.83
N PRO A 379 -0.33 4.11 -9.30
CA PRO A 379 0.68 4.99 -9.89
C PRO A 379 2.03 4.27 -9.99
N TYR A 380 2.74 4.47 -11.12
CA TYR A 380 3.96 3.72 -11.43
C TYR A 380 5.01 3.74 -10.29
N ALA A 381 5.16 4.87 -9.60
CA ALA A 381 6.07 5.02 -8.46
C ALA A 381 5.70 4.20 -7.20
N ARG A 382 4.46 3.71 -7.07
CA ARG A 382 4.01 2.82 -5.99
C ARG A 382 4.16 1.33 -6.31
N ARG A 383 3.96 0.96 -7.58
CA ARG A 383 3.91 -0.45 -8.03
C ARG A 383 5.14 -1.24 -7.57
N GLY A 384 4.93 -2.32 -6.82
CA GLY A 384 5.97 -3.18 -6.26
C GLY A 384 6.58 -2.71 -4.93
N SER A 385 6.23 -1.53 -4.42
CA SER A 385 6.65 -1.10 -3.07
C SER A 385 5.78 -1.75 -1.98
N GLY A 386 6.32 -1.91 -0.77
CA GLY A 386 5.59 -2.49 0.36
C GLY A 386 4.44 -1.60 0.83
N ALA A 387 3.32 -2.21 1.17
CA ALA A 387 2.16 -1.54 1.76
C ALA A 387 2.17 -1.70 3.29
N ALA A 388 1.91 -0.62 4.01
CA ALA A 388 2.07 -0.54 5.46
C ALA A 388 0.99 0.29 6.16
N LEU A 389 0.75 0.00 7.45
CA LEU A 389 -0.09 0.77 8.37
C LEU A 389 0.75 1.25 9.57
N GLU A 390 0.40 2.42 10.11
CA GLU A 390 1.07 3.08 11.24
C GLU A 390 0.05 3.88 12.08
N PRO A 391 0.32 4.23 13.35
CA PRO A 391 -0.59 5.00 14.19
C PRO A 391 -1.09 6.30 13.55
N ALA A 392 -0.25 6.99 12.78
CA ALA A 392 -0.62 8.22 12.05
C ALA A 392 -1.67 8.00 10.94
N LEU A 393 -1.91 6.76 10.52
CA LEU A 393 -3.05 6.35 9.68
C LEU A 393 -4.22 5.88 10.54
N LEU A 394 -3.97 4.98 11.48
CA LEU A 394 -4.99 4.37 12.34
C LEU A 394 -5.72 5.41 13.21
N GLY A 395 -5.07 6.52 13.55
CA GLY A 395 -5.68 7.69 14.21
C GLY A 395 -6.70 8.46 13.37
N THR A 396 -6.91 8.08 12.10
CA THR A 396 -8.09 8.53 11.32
C THR A 396 -9.20 7.47 11.27
N SER A 397 -8.99 6.32 11.93
CA SER A 397 -9.77 5.09 11.85
C SER A 397 -9.77 4.43 10.46
N LEU A 398 -9.92 3.10 10.46
CA LEU A 398 -9.87 2.23 9.28
C LEU A 398 -11.13 1.36 9.20
N LEU A 399 -11.88 1.49 8.10
CA LEU A 399 -12.99 0.59 7.77
C LEU A 399 -12.52 -0.47 6.75
N ALA A 400 -12.80 -1.75 7.02
CA ALA A 400 -12.37 -2.89 6.22
C ALA A 400 -13.55 -3.81 5.84
N VAL A 401 -14.07 -3.68 4.63
CA VAL A 401 -15.27 -4.39 4.16
C VAL A 401 -14.92 -5.54 3.23
N GLY A 402 -15.58 -6.67 3.40
CA GLY A 402 -15.58 -7.78 2.45
C GLY A 402 -16.04 -9.10 3.07
N PRO A 403 -16.35 -10.11 2.26
CA PRO A 403 -17.03 -11.32 2.72
C PRO A 403 -16.21 -12.12 3.75
N PRO A 404 -16.84 -13.04 4.51
CA PRO A 404 -16.14 -14.06 5.27
C PRO A 404 -15.11 -14.82 4.40
N GLY A 405 -13.97 -15.21 4.98
CA GLY A 405 -12.91 -15.91 4.25
C GLY A 405 -12.00 -15.04 3.35
N SER A 406 -12.36 -13.77 3.08
CA SER A 406 -11.51 -12.83 2.29
C SER A 406 -10.15 -12.50 2.91
N GLY A 407 -9.92 -12.89 4.17
CA GLY A 407 -8.63 -12.79 4.86
C GLY A 407 -8.48 -11.62 5.82
N LYS A 408 -9.54 -10.83 6.09
CA LYS A 408 -9.53 -9.67 7.01
C LYS A 408 -8.78 -9.96 8.32
N THR A 409 -9.25 -10.95 9.08
CA THR A 409 -8.66 -11.36 10.37
C THR A 409 -7.17 -11.66 10.27
N ALA A 410 -6.79 -12.55 9.36
CA ALA A 410 -5.43 -13.08 9.29
C ALA A 410 -4.41 -12.16 8.60
N ARG A 411 -4.84 -11.27 7.69
CA ARG A 411 -3.95 -10.44 6.85
C ARG A 411 -4.02 -8.94 7.12
N LEU A 412 -4.98 -8.48 7.91
CA LEU A 412 -5.09 -7.08 8.35
C LEU A 412 -5.15 -6.99 9.87
N VAL A 413 -6.16 -7.61 10.48
CA VAL A 413 -6.49 -7.40 11.90
C VAL A 413 -5.38 -7.92 12.81
N ARG A 414 -4.99 -9.20 12.67
CA ARG A 414 -3.91 -9.79 13.47
C ARG A 414 -2.57 -9.05 13.30
N PRO A 415 -2.06 -8.73 12.09
CA PRO A 415 -0.89 -7.86 11.92
C PRO A 415 -0.99 -6.50 12.61
N VAL A 416 -2.16 -5.84 12.58
CA VAL A 416 -2.37 -4.54 13.24
C VAL A 416 -2.36 -4.69 14.76
N VAL A 417 -3.07 -5.67 15.33
CA VAL A 417 -3.07 -5.94 16.78
C VAL A 417 -1.67 -6.31 17.27
N GLU A 418 -0.94 -7.15 16.53
CA GLU A 418 0.45 -7.52 16.81
C GLU A 418 1.38 -6.30 16.81
N SER A 419 1.21 -5.38 15.86
CA SER A 419 1.98 -4.13 15.79
C SER A 419 1.70 -3.18 16.95
N LEU A 420 0.42 -3.06 17.33
CA LEU A 420 0.01 -2.21 18.45
C LEU A 420 0.44 -2.83 19.79
N ALA A 421 0.44 -4.16 19.91
CA ALA A 421 0.93 -4.88 21.08
C ALA A 421 2.46 -4.75 21.24
N LEU A 422 3.24 -4.73 20.15
CA LEU A 422 4.67 -4.41 20.20
C LEU A 422 4.92 -2.94 20.59
N GLN A 423 4.07 -2.01 20.13
CA GLN A 423 4.14 -0.60 20.51
C GLN A 423 3.70 -0.35 21.97
N ALA A 424 2.78 -1.17 22.48
CA ALA A 424 2.39 -1.21 23.88
C ALA A 424 3.54 -1.70 24.78
N LEU A 425 4.25 -2.77 24.41
CA LEU A 425 5.50 -3.16 25.07
C LEU A 425 6.61 -2.10 24.98
N ALA A 426 6.56 -1.22 23.98
CA ALA A 426 7.42 -0.03 23.87
C ALA A 426 6.90 1.21 24.63
N GLY A 427 5.76 1.10 25.33
CA GLY A 427 5.12 2.21 26.05
C GLY A 427 4.53 3.31 25.15
N GLN A 428 4.36 3.06 23.86
CA GLN A 428 3.92 4.04 22.86
C GLN A 428 2.39 4.01 22.60
N ALA A 429 1.74 2.88 22.93
CA ALA A 429 0.34 2.63 22.60
C ALA A 429 -0.39 1.80 23.66
N ALA A 430 -1.73 1.74 23.57
CA ALA A 430 -2.55 0.71 24.19
C ALA A 430 -3.51 0.12 23.15
N VAL A 431 -3.87 -1.15 23.26
CA VAL A 431 -4.71 -1.85 22.28
C VAL A 431 -5.83 -2.63 22.96
N LEU A 432 -7.06 -2.43 22.47
CA LEU A 432 -8.23 -3.21 22.82
C LEU A 432 -8.66 -4.00 21.58
N ALA A 433 -8.39 -5.30 21.59
CA ALA A 433 -8.68 -6.22 20.49
C ALA A 433 -9.92 -7.06 20.84
N VAL A 434 -10.90 -7.12 19.94
CA VAL A 434 -12.20 -7.76 20.17
C VAL A 434 -12.57 -8.65 18.99
N GLY A 435 -13.02 -9.86 19.25
CA GLY A 435 -13.49 -10.79 18.22
C GLY A 435 -14.08 -12.08 18.80
N GLY A 436 -14.60 -12.95 17.93
CA GLY A 436 -15.18 -14.23 18.33
C GLY A 436 -14.18 -15.21 18.96
N ALA A 437 -14.66 -15.95 19.97
CA ALA A 437 -13.83 -16.82 20.81
C ALA A 437 -12.91 -17.82 20.08
N GLY A 438 -11.65 -17.86 20.54
CA GLY A 438 -10.55 -18.70 20.04
C GLY A 438 -9.23 -17.92 20.11
N GLU A 439 -8.22 -18.31 19.31
CA GLU A 439 -6.98 -17.52 19.12
C GLU A 439 -6.86 -16.81 17.74
N PRO A 440 -7.93 -16.31 17.08
CA PRO A 440 -7.79 -15.67 15.77
C PRO A 440 -6.88 -14.42 15.80
N LEU A 441 -6.84 -13.75 16.95
CA LEU A 441 -6.02 -12.56 17.21
C LEU A 441 -4.65 -12.89 17.85
N GLY A 442 -4.36 -14.17 18.11
CA GLY A 442 -3.11 -14.65 18.73
C GLY A 442 -3.29 -15.15 20.17
N PRO A 443 -2.23 -15.78 20.73
CA PRO A 443 -2.28 -16.49 22.02
C PRO A 443 -2.42 -15.53 23.19
N ASP A 444 -2.90 -16.04 24.33
CA ASP A 444 -3.13 -15.26 25.56
C ASP A 444 -1.88 -14.51 26.05
N GLU A 445 -0.70 -15.14 25.96
CA GLU A 445 0.61 -14.60 26.35
C GLU A 445 0.99 -13.28 25.63
N SER A 446 0.34 -12.96 24.50
CA SER A 446 0.51 -11.69 23.79
C SER A 446 -0.21 -10.50 24.46
N TYR A 447 -0.98 -10.74 25.52
CA TYR A 447 -1.85 -9.76 26.18
C TYR A 447 -1.53 -9.64 27.68
N ASP A 448 -1.94 -8.51 28.27
CA ASP A 448 -1.85 -8.26 29.73
C ASP A 448 -3.19 -8.55 30.42
N VAL A 449 -4.30 -8.46 29.68
CA VAL A 449 -5.65 -8.80 30.13
C VAL A 449 -6.37 -9.57 29.02
N VAL A 450 -6.93 -10.73 29.35
CA VAL A 450 -7.81 -11.51 28.48
C VAL A 450 -9.14 -11.71 29.19
N VAL A 451 -10.22 -11.24 28.58
CA VAL A 451 -11.60 -11.38 29.07
C VAL A 451 -12.34 -12.33 28.11
N ARG A 452 -12.84 -13.45 28.62
CA ARG A 452 -13.60 -14.43 27.81
C ARG A 452 -15.04 -14.52 28.27
N ILE A 453 -15.92 -13.75 27.63
CA ILE A 453 -17.29 -13.57 28.12
C ILE A 453 -18.08 -14.88 27.90
N GLY A 454 -18.33 -15.61 28.99
CA GLY A 454 -19.02 -16.91 28.99
C GLY A 454 -18.11 -18.15 29.01
N ASP A 455 -16.79 -18.00 29.12
CA ASP A 455 -15.85 -19.11 29.40
C ASP A 455 -15.37 -19.02 30.86
N PRO A 456 -15.76 -19.98 31.74
CA PRO A 456 -15.41 -19.94 33.17
C PRO A 456 -13.90 -20.07 33.45
N ALA A 457 -13.05 -20.26 32.43
CA ALA A 457 -11.60 -20.14 32.55
C ALA A 457 -11.07 -18.69 32.41
N SER A 458 -11.93 -17.68 32.20
CA SER A 458 -11.52 -16.27 32.19
C SER A 458 -10.92 -15.83 33.53
N ALA A 459 -9.79 -15.13 33.50
CA ALA A 459 -9.16 -14.56 34.70
C ALA A 459 -9.75 -13.19 35.11
N HIS A 460 -10.56 -12.58 34.23
CA HIS A 460 -11.12 -11.24 34.38
C HIS A 460 -12.59 -11.17 33.93
N ASP A 461 -13.35 -10.34 34.62
CA ASP A 461 -14.75 -9.99 34.30
C ASP A 461 -14.82 -8.74 33.39
N PHE A 462 -16.02 -8.34 32.95
CA PHE A 462 -16.19 -7.16 32.08
C PHE A 462 -17.06 -6.07 32.74
N ASP A 463 -16.55 -4.84 32.81
CA ASP A 463 -17.34 -3.71 33.33
C ASP A 463 -18.37 -3.21 32.30
N LEU A 464 -19.66 -3.51 32.51
CA LEU A 464 -20.76 -2.99 31.70
C LEU A 464 -20.87 -1.46 31.74
N TYR A 465 -20.40 -0.81 32.80
CA TYR A 465 -20.43 0.63 33.01
C TYR A 465 -19.10 1.33 32.65
N GLY A 466 -18.12 0.57 32.17
CA GLY A 466 -16.87 1.10 31.61
C GLY A 466 -15.95 1.82 32.60
N GLY A 467 -16.17 1.68 33.92
CA GLY A 467 -15.37 2.28 35.00
C GLY A 467 -15.66 3.75 35.29
N THR A 468 -16.82 4.28 34.90
CA THR A 468 -17.26 5.57 35.44
C THR A 468 -17.88 5.43 36.82
N THR A 469 -17.91 6.54 37.57
CA THR A 469 -18.71 6.69 38.80
C THR A 469 -19.95 7.56 38.58
N ASP A 470 -20.09 8.15 37.39
CA ASP A 470 -21.18 9.05 37.02
C ASP A 470 -22.38 8.23 36.47
N PRO A 471 -23.57 8.30 37.10
CA PRO A 471 -24.74 7.57 36.62
C PRO A 471 -25.25 8.04 35.25
N ASP A 472 -25.06 9.31 34.87
CA ASP A 472 -25.52 9.84 33.57
C ASP A 472 -24.59 9.39 32.43
N GLU A 473 -23.27 9.36 32.64
CA GLU A 473 -22.32 8.81 31.68
C GLU A 473 -22.53 7.29 31.51
N ALA A 474 -22.67 6.56 32.64
CA ALA A 474 -22.97 5.13 32.64
C ALA A 474 -24.27 4.82 31.88
N ALA A 475 -25.33 5.57 32.15
CA ALA A 475 -26.62 5.44 31.49
C ALA A 475 -26.55 5.77 29.99
N GLY A 476 -25.83 6.84 29.60
CA GLY A 476 -25.65 7.24 28.20
C GLY A 476 -24.95 6.19 27.36
N VAL A 477 -23.86 5.62 27.88
CA VAL A 477 -23.09 4.58 27.20
C VAL A 477 -23.84 3.26 27.16
N LEU A 478 -24.50 2.87 28.26
CA LEU A 478 -25.27 1.63 28.32
C LEU A 478 -26.54 1.69 27.45
N ALA A 479 -27.20 2.84 27.35
CA ALA A 479 -28.33 3.04 26.43
C ALA A 479 -27.91 2.81 24.96
N GLU A 480 -26.78 3.38 24.53
CA GLU A 480 -26.28 3.20 23.16
C GLU A 480 -25.86 1.74 22.90
N GLY A 481 -25.28 1.07 23.90
CA GLY A 481 -25.00 -0.37 23.85
C GLY A 481 -26.26 -1.23 23.72
N LEU A 482 -27.27 -1.02 24.56
CA LEU A 482 -28.49 -1.82 24.58
C LEU A 482 -29.39 -1.56 23.36
N VAL A 483 -29.67 -0.29 23.03
CA VAL A 483 -30.76 0.09 22.10
C VAL A 483 -30.36 1.06 20.98
N GLY A 484 -29.08 1.43 20.82
CA GLY A 484 -28.63 2.34 19.75
C GLY A 484 -28.84 1.81 18.31
N ASP A 485 -29.27 0.56 18.14
CA ASP A 485 -29.68 -0.05 16.87
C ASP A 485 -31.20 -0.06 16.62
N VAL A 486 -32.04 0.24 17.62
CA VAL A 486 -33.50 0.10 17.55
C VAL A 486 -34.11 1.28 16.77
N PRO A 487 -34.68 1.06 15.56
CA PRO A 487 -35.17 2.17 14.74
C PRO A 487 -36.34 2.90 15.41
N GLY A 488 -36.22 4.21 15.53
CA GLY A 488 -37.27 5.07 16.10
C GLY A 488 -37.28 5.19 17.63
N LEU A 489 -36.41 4.48 18.35
CA LEU A 489 -36.19 4.70 19.78
C LEU A 489 -35.12 5.80 19.99
N ASP A 490 -35.31 6.64 21.01
CA ASP A 490 -34.36 7.71 21.35
C ASP A 490 -33.37 7.23 22.43
N SER A 491 -32.10 7.03 22.05
CA SER A 491 -31.01 6.69 22.99
C SER A 491 -30.93 7.65 24.19
N ARG A 492 -31.31 8.93 24.03
CA ARG A 492 -31.28 9.93 25.13
C ARG A 492 -32.37 9.68 26.15
N ARG A 493 -33.56 9.27 25.70
CA ARG A 493 -34.66 8.87 26.60
C ARG A 493 -34.35 7.55 27.29
N ALA A 494 -33.74 6.60 26.58
CA ALA A 494 -33.25 5.35 27.17
C ALA A 494 -32.18 5.63 28.24
N ALA A 495 -31.24 6.54 27.99
CA ALA A 495 -30.28 7.01 28.98
C ALA A 495 -30.97 7.68 30.18
N THR A 496 -31.98 8.53 29.96
CA THR A 496 -32.73 9.17 31.06
C THR A 496 -33.40 8.13 31.97
N VAL A 497 -33.99 7.08 31.38
CA VAL A 497 -34.63 5.97 32.14
C VAL A 497 -33.60 5.12 32.90
N LEU A 498 -32.41 4.90 32.33
CA LEU A 498 -31.31 4.23 33.03
C LEU A 498 -30.75 5.09 34.18
N ALA A 499 -30.52 6.39 33.96
CA ALA A 499 -29.97 7.29 34.98
C ALA A 499 -30.86 7.35 36.24
N GLN A 500 -32.19 7.43 36.04
CA GLN A 500 -33.21 7.38 37.11
C GLN A 500 -33.25 6.06 37.91
N LEU A 501 -32.50 5.03 37.50
CA LEU A 501 -32.34 3.77 38.23
C LEU A 501 -30.91 3.61 38.75
N LEU A 502 -29.90 3.90 37.92
CA LEU A 502 -28.47 3.78 38.25
C LEU A 502 -28.04 4.77 39.34
N GLY A 503 -28.49 6.02 39.29
CA GLY A 503 -28.18 7.05 40.28
C GLY A 503 -28.72 6.70 41.68
N PRO A 504 -30.03 6.43 41.81
CA PRO A 504 -30.63 6.03 43.08
C PRO A 504 -30.04 4.72 43.64
N TYR A 505 -29.84 3.69 42.81
CA TYR A 505 -29.22 2.43 43.24
C TYR A 505 -27.77 2.66 43.74
N ARG A 506 -26.94 3.37 42.95
CA ARG A 506 -25.55 3.64 43.34
C ARG A 506 -25.45 4.49 44.61
N THR A 507 -26.43 5.36 44.87
CA THR A 507 -26.47 6.16 46.11
C THR A 507 -26.65 5.29 47.35
N VAL A 508 -27.43 4.21 47.27
CA VAL A 508 -27.63 3.24 48.37
C VAL A 508 -26.48 2.25 48.48
N HIS A 509 -26.05 1.67 47.36
CA HIS A 509 -25.14 0.51 47.36
C HIS A 509 -23.66 0.86 47.12
N GLY A 510 -23.34 2.10 46.75
CA GLY A 510 -21.98 2.56 46.40
C GLY A 510 -21.48 2.12 45.02
N HIS A 511 -22.07 1.06 44.45
CA HIS A 511 -21.81 0.54 43.11
C HIS A 511 -23.10 0.50 42.26
N PHE A 512 -22.95 0.36 40.94
CA PHE A 512 -24.08 0.15 40.02
C PHE A 512 -24.68 -1.27 40.15
N PRO A 513 -25.95 -1.51 39.76
CA PRO A 513 -26.57 -2.83 39.87
C PRO A 513 -25.94 -3.85 38.91
N GLY A 514 -25.89 -5.12 39.33
CA GLY A 514 -25.56 -6.24 38.46
C GLY A 514 -26.69 -6.53 37.47
N VAL A 515 -26.41 -7.32 36.43
CA VAL A 515 -27.37 -7.61 35.34
C VAL A 515 -28.78 -8.05 35.79
N PRO A 516 -28.96 -9.00 36.73
CA PRO A 516 -30.30 -9.44 37.14
C PRO A 516 -31.07 -8.31 37.84
N VAL A 517 -30.41 -7.58 38.73
CA VAL A 517 -30.99 -6.46 39.50
C VAL A 517 -31.35 -5.30 38.56
N LEU A 518 -30.51 -5.00 37.56
CA LEU A 518 -30.83 -4.00 36.54
C LEU A 518 -32.05 -4.42 35.72
N ARG A 519 -32.18 -5.71 35.37
CA ARG A 519 -33.37 -6.23 34.68
C ARG A 519 -34.61 -6.06 35.56
N GLU A 520 -34.57 -6.47 36.82
CA GLU A 520 -35.69 -6.34 37.78
C GLU A 520 -36.13 -4.89 37.96
N LEU A 521 -35.20 -3.93 38.00
CA LEU A 521 -35.49 -2.49 38.08
C LEU A 521 -36.06 -1.92 36.77
N LEU A 522 -35.69 -2.46 35.60
CA LEU A 522 -36.20 -2.05 34.28
C LEU A 522 -37.58 -2.64 33.97
N ASP A 523 -37.76 -3.95 34.23
CA ASP A 523 -39.04 -4.63 34.31
C ASP A 523 -39.97 -3.89 35.27
N GLY A 524 -39.40 -3.41 36.39
CA GLY A 524 -40.06 -2.68 37.47
C GLY A 524 -40.75 -3.61 38.46
N ASP A 525 -40.04 -4.63 38.93
CA ASP A 525 -40.52 -5.48 40.02
C ASP A 525 -40.89 -4.65 41.25
N GLY A 526 -41.98 -5.02 41.91
CA GLY A 526 -42.50 -4.30 43.07
C GLY A 526 -41.57 -4.39 44.28
N ALA A 527 -41.01 -5.56 44.56
CA ALA A 527 -40.14 -5.74 45.73
C ALA A 527 -38.80 -5.01 45.52
N ALA A 528 -38.20 -5.11 44.34
CA ALA A 528 -36.96 -4.40 44.00
C ALA A 528 -37.10 -2.87 44.09
N VAL A 529 -38.21 -2.30 43.59
CA VAL A 529 -38.45 -0.85 43.61
C VAL A 529 -38.83 -0.34 45.00
N GLU A 530 -39.67 -1.06 45.77
CA GLU A 530 -39.99 -0.63 47.14
C GLU A 530 -38.79 -0.75 48.08
N ALA A 531 -37.97 -1.81 47.99
CA ALA A 531 -36.76 -1.95 48.79
C ALA A 531 -35.75 -0.81 48.52
N LEU A 532 -35.58 -0.41 47.26
CA LEU A 532 -34.76 0.74 46.90
C LEU A 532 -35.36 2.05 47.42
N ARG A 533 -36.68 2.23 47.37
CA ARG A 533 -37.37 3.41 47.95
C ARG A 533 -37.20 3.49 49.47
N GLU A 534 -37.31 2.38 50.20
CA GLU A 534 -37.13 2.32 51.65
C GLU A 534 -35.68 2.64 52.05
N ALA A 535 -34.70 2.11 51.33
CA ALA A 535 -33.28 2.40 51.54
C ALA A 535 -32.94 3.88 51.26
N LEU A 536 -33.51 4.47 50.20
CA LEU A 536 -33.36 5.91 49.90
C LEU A 536 -34.05 6.79 50.94
N GLY A 537 -35.21 6.38 51.44
CA GLY A 537 -35.95 7.10 52.49
C GLY A 537 -35.22 7.10 53.82
N SER A 538 -34.74 5.93 54.26
CA SER A 538 -33.95 5.79 55.49
C SER A 538 -32.57 6.46 55.42
N GLY A 539 -31.93 6.47 54.25
CA GLY A 539 -30.72 7.27 53.98
C GLY A 539 -30.95 8.78 53.81
N GLY A 540 -32.21 9.24 53.78
CA GLY A 540 -32.55 10.66 53.63
C GLY A 540 -32.31 11.23 52.22
N HIS A 541 -32.13 10.40 51.20
CA HIS A 541 -31.73 10.77 49.84
C HIS A 541 -32.90 11.31 48.98
N THR A 542 -33.55 12.37 49.45
CA THR A 542 -34.81 12.92 48.89
C THR A 542 -34.75 13.36 47.43
N ALA A 543 -33.57 13.61 46.85
CA ALA A 543 -33.41 13.91 45.43
C ALA A 543 -33.57 12.63 44.58
N MET A 544 -32.77 11.61 44.87
CA MET A 544 -32.81 10.30 44.23
C MET A 544 -34.18 9.61 44.39
N LEU A 545 -34.85 9.77 45.54
CA LEU A 545 -36.21 9.26 45.74
C LEU A 545 -37.22 9.92 44.78
N ARG A 546 -37.09 11.22 44.48
CA ARG A 546 -37.96 11.91 43.50
C ARG A 546 -37.73 11.42 42.07
N GLU A 547 -36.50 11.03 41.74
CA GLU A 547 -36.15 10.46 40.43
C GLU A 547 -36.72 9.05 40.27
N LEU A 548 -36.58 8.18 41.28
CA LEU A 548 -37.19 6.85 41.30
C LEU A 548 -38.73 6.93 41.21
N ASP A 549 -39.36 7.86 41.92
CA ASP A 549 -40.80 8.13 41.81
C ASP A 549 -41.19 8.73 40.45
N ALA A 550 -40.30 9.51 39.81
CA ALA A 550 -40.53 10.01 38.44
C ALA A 550 -40.48 8.87 37.43
N ARG A 551 -39.50 7.96 37.51
CA ARG A 551 -39.45 6.73 36.72
C ARG A 551 -40.69 5.87 36.93
N THR A 552 -41.09 5.68 38.18
CA THR A 552 -42.28 4.89 38.56
C THR A 552 -43.55 5.46 37.91
N ARG A 553 -43.73 6.78 37.89
CA ARG A 553 -44.88 7.46 37.22
C ARG A 553 -44.82 7.45 35.69
N GLN A 554 -43.65 7.28 35.08
CA GLN A 554 -43.46 7.26 33.63
C GLN A 554 -43.60 5.85 33.03
N ARG A 555 -43.54 4.81 33.85
CA ARG A 555 -43.60 3.40 33.44
C ARG A 555 -44.94 3.05 32.79
N GLY A 556 -44.89 2.28 31.70
CA GLY A 556 -46.08 1.81 30.97
C GLY A 556 -46.71 2.84 30.01
N GLY A 557 -46.10 4.02 29.84
CA GLY A 557 -46.46 4.93 28.75
C GLY A 557 -46.09 4.35 27.38
N SER A 558 -46.83 4.72 26.33
CA SER A 558 -46.64 4.22 24.95
C SER A 558 -45.31 4.59 24.27
N GLN A 559 -44.43 5.30 24.98
CA GLN A 559 -43.07 5.64 24.55
C GLN A 559 -42.05 5.45 25.70
N ASP A 560 -42.33 4.51 26.62
CA ASP A 560 -41.39 4.07 27.65
C ASP A 560 -40.35 3.10 27.05
N PRO A 561 -39.04 3.42 27.05
CA PRO A 561 -38.01 2.49 26.60
C PRO A 561 -37.75 1.34 27.60
N GLY A 562 -38.28 1.40 28.82
CA GLY A 562 -38.03 0.44 29.90
C GLY A 562 -38.17 -1.04 29.50
N PRO A 563 -39.29 -1.48 28.91
CA PRO A 563 -39.45 -2.88 28.48
C PRO A 563 -38.42 -3.32 27.44
N VAL A 564 -38.10 -2.46 26.47
CA VAL A 564 -37.09 -2.75 25.44
C VAL A 564 -35.68 -2.84 26.06
N LEU A 565 -35.39 -2.01 27.06
CA LEU A 565 -34.14 -2.09 27.83
C LEU A 565 -34.09 -3.39 28.67
N ALA A 566 -35.21 -3.82 29.26
CA ALA A 566 -35.33 -5.08 29.98
C ALA A 566 -35.10 -6.30 29.07
N ASP A 567 -35.77 -6.35 27.91
CA ASP A 567 -35.56 -7.40 26.89
C ASP A 567 -34.09 -7.47 26.43
N ARG A 568 -33.44 -6.31 26.24
CA ARG A 568 -32.03 -6.24 25.82
C ARG A 568 -31.07 -6.69 26.93
N ILE A 569 -31.27 -6.29 28.18
CA ILE A 569 -30.41 -6.74 29.29
C ILE A 569 -30.65 -8.22 29.65
N ALA A 570 -31.84 -8.76 29.38
CA ALA A 570 -32.15 -10.21 29.49
C ALA A 570 -31.35 -11.11 28.52
N LEU A 571 -30.70 -10.55 27.50
CA LEU A 571 -29.72 -11.27 26.70
C LEU A 571 -28.43 -11.57 27.49
N LEU A 572 -28.11 -10.73 28.48
CA LEU A 572 -26.98 -10.90 29.39
C LEU A 572 -27.38 -11.63 30.69
N ASP A 573 -28.65 -11.65 31.08
CA ASP A 573 -29.15 -12.38 32.25
C ASP A 573 -29.26 -13.89 31.97
N ARG A 574 -28.10 -14.55 31.87
CA ARG A 574 -27.96 -15.99 31.57
C ARG A 574 -27.01 -16.63 32.58
N PRO A 575 -27.22 -17.90 32.99
CA PRO A 575 -26.32 -18.60 33.91
C PRO A 575 -24.85 -18.64 33.47
N ALA A 576 -24.59 -18.66 32.16
CA ALA A 576 -23.24 -18.59 31.58
C ALA A 576 -22.56 -17.22 31.75
N PHE A 577 -23.33 -16.15 31.99
CA PHE A 577 -22.86 -14.78 32.13
C PHE A 577 -22.94 -14.25 33.58
N ALA A 578 -23.64 -14.96 34.48
CA ALA A 578 -23.89 -14.53 35.85
C ALA A 578 -22.65 -14.05 36.65
N PRO A 579 -21.46 -14.69 36.57
CA PRO A 579 -20.27 -14.16 37.25
C PRO A 579 -19.62 -12.95 36.54
N PHE A 580 -19.68 -12.91 35.20
CA PHE A 580 -18.91 -11.97 34.35
C PHE A 580 -19.33 -10.50 34.43
N PHE A 581 -20.53 -10.25 34.97
CA PHE A 581 -21.12 -8.92 35.12
C PHE A 581 -21.51 -8.62 36.58
N ALA A 582 -20.79 -9.24 37.52
CA ALA A 582 -20.92 -8.97 38.94
C ALA A 582 -20.47 -7.54 39.27
N THR A 583 -21.18 -6.88 40.19
CA THR A 583 -20.83 -5.54 40.69
C THR A 583 -20.82 -5.57 42.22
N GLY A 584 -19.79 -4.96 42.83
CA GLY A 584 -19.58 -4.98 44.27
C GLY A 584 -18.11 -5.04 44.66
N PRO A 585 -17.78 -5.16 45.96
CA PRO A 585 -16.41 -5.15 46.46
C PRO A 585 -15.59 -6.39 46.08
N ASP A 586 -16.23 -7.53 45.84
CA ASP A 586 -15.56 -8.80 45.49
C ASP A 586 -15.34 -8.99 43.98
N ALA A 587 -15.99 -8.17 43.14
CA ALA A 587 -15.92 -8.26 41.68
C ALA A 587 -14.55 -7.81 41.14
N ARG A 588 -14.08 -8.41 40.03
CA ARG A 588 -12.79 -8.08 39.42
C ARG A 588 -12.91 -7.66 37.94
N PRO A 589 -13.80 -6.70 37.62
CA PRO A 589 -14.05 -6.32 36.24
C PRO A 589 -12.87 -5.55 35.65
N PHE A 590 -12.49 -5.91 34.42
CA PHE A 590 -11.65 -5.05 33.60
C PHE A 590 -12.45 -3.82 33.17
N SER A 591 -11.91 -2.64 33.49
CA SER A 591 -12.44 -1.35 33.02
C SER A 591 -11.59 -0.78 31.88
N LEU A 592 -12.28 -0.31 30.83
CA LEU A 592 -11.65 0.37 29.70
C LEU A 592 -10.95 1.68 30.07
N ARG A 593 -11.27 2.32 31.21
CA ARG A 593 -10.52 3.50 31.70
C ARG A 593 -9.06 3.18 32.05
N SER A 594 -8.72 1.91 32.27
CA SER A 594 -7.32 1.49 32.45
C SER A 594 -6.45 1.84 31.23
N LEU A 595 -7.05 1.93 30.04
CA LEU A 595 -6.39 2.32 28.78
C LEU A 595 -6.07 3.83 28.70
N GLU A 596 -6.58 4.66 29.62
CA GLU A 596 -6.29 6.10 29.64
C GLU A 596 -4.86 6.41 30.10
N HIS A 597 -4.27 5.53 30.92
CA HIS A 597 -3.01 5.79 31.64
C HIS A 597 -1.97 4.66 31.52
N LEU A 598 -2.39 3.44 31.14
CA LEU A 598 -1.50 2.29 31.03
C LEU A 598 -1.44 1.79 29.58
N PRO A 599 -0.24 1.42 29.07
CA PRO A 599 -0.06 0.90 27.70
C PRO A 599 -0.51 -0.56 27.57
N LEU A 600 -1.72 -0.90 28.03
CA LEU A 600 -2.18 -2.29 28.11
C LEU A 600 -2.47 -2.92 26.75
N ARG A 601 -2.23 -4.23 26.67
CA ARG A 601 -2.65 -5.11 25.59
C ARG A 601 -3.84 -5.93 26.08
N VAL A 602 -5.04 -5.66 25.56
CA VAL A 602 -6.28 -6.29 26.03
C VAL A 602 -6.96 -7.08 24.91
N ARG A 603 -7.39 -8.32 25.21
CA ARG A 603 -8.25 -9.14 24.33
C ARG A 603 -9.61 -9.37 24.99
N ILE A 604 -10.70 -9.14 24.25
CA ILE A 604 -12.06 -9.53 24.62
C ILE A 604 -12.55 -10.57 23.62
N ASP A 605 -12.74 -11.80 24.10
CA ASP A 605 -13.29 -12.90 23.33
C ASP A 605 -14.81 -12.93 23.51
N LEU A 606 -15.55 -12.76 22.42
CA LEU A 606 -17.00 -12.69 22.41
C LEU A 606 -17.67 -14.05 22.11
N PRO A 607 -18.84 -14.35 22.71
CA PRO A 607 -19.51 -15.65 22.63
C PRO A 607 -20.31 -15.86 21.32
N GLU A 608 -19.83 -15.37 20.18
CA GLU A 608 -20.52 -15.34 18.88
C GLU A 608 -21.24 -16.65 18.51
N ARG A 609 -20.62 -17.80 18.78
CA ARG A 609 -21.13 -19.13 18.40
C ARG A 609 -22.28 -19.64 19.30
N ALA A 610 -22.35 -19.18 20.55
CA ALA A 610 -23.34 -19.63 21.53
C ALA A 610 -24.44 -18.59 21.74
N HIS A 611 -24.08 -17.30 21.73
CA HIS A 611 -24.94 -16.19 22.13
C HIS A 611 -24.77 -15.01 21.17
N ALA A 612 -25.04 -15.22 19.87
CA ALA A 612 -24.80 -14.26 18.80
C ALA A 612 -25.46 -12.88 19.02
N GLU A 613 -26.63 -12.81 19.65
CA GLU A 613 -27.33 -11.54 19.92
C GLU A 613 -26.66 -10.76 21.06
N ALA A 614 -26.34 -11.43 22.17
CA ALA A 614 -25.54 -10.86 23.26
C ALA A 614 -24.16 -10.41 22.75
N SER A 615 -23.54 -11.17 21.85
CA SER A 615 -22.27 -10.81 21.21
C SER A 615 -22.35 -9.47 20.48
N ARG A 616 -23.39 -9.22 19.67
CA ARG A 616 -23.56 -7.95 18.93
C ARG A 616 -23.79 -6.76 19.87
N LEU A 617 -24.62 -6.97 20.90
CA LEU A 617 -24.88 -6.00 21.96
C LEU A 617 -23.57 -5.63 22.67
N LEU A 618 -22.74 -6.61 23.02
CA LEU A 618 -21.43 -6.39 23.63
C LEU A 618 -20.44 -5.70 22.69
N THR A 619 -20.38 -6.06 21.39
CA THR A 619 -19.57 -5.33 20.39
C THR A 619 -19.95 -3.85 20.34
N ARG A 620 -21.26 -3.55 20.33
CA ARG A 620 -21.78 -2.18 20.32
C ARG A 620 -21.48 -1.44 21.62
N LEU A 621 -21.66 -2.09 22.77
CA LEU A 621 -21.35 -1.53 24.08
C LEU A 621 -19.85 -1.21 24.20
N VAL A 622 -18.96 -2.10 23.77
CA VAL A 622 -17.50 -1.84 23.75
C VAL A 622 -17.13 -0.68 22.83
N LEU A 623 -17.77 -0.57 21.64
CA LEU A 623 -17.56 0.57 20.74
C LEU A 623 -18.06 1.90 21.34
N ALA A 624 -19.20 1.88 22.04
CA ALA A 624 -19.75 3.03 22.75
C ALA A 624 -18.85 3.45 23.93
N GLN A 625 -18.50 2.52 24.82
CA GLN A 625 -17.58 2.75 25.95
C GLN A 625 -16.23 3.28 25.46
N PHE A 626 -15.62 2.64 24.46
CA PHE A 626 -14.33 3.07 23.91
C PHE A 626 -14.39 4.48 23.33
N THR A 627 -15.41 4.81 22.54
CA THR A 627 -15.53 6.15 21.94
C THR A 627 -15.93 7.25 22.93
N ALA A 628 -16.53 6.90 24.06
CA ALA A 628 -16.74 7.80 25.20
C ALA A 628 -15.42 8.04 25.97
N VAL A 629 -14.80 6.96 26.48
CA VAL A 629 -13.53 7.00 27.23
C VAL A 629 -12.44 7.71 26.42
N ALA A 630 -12.24 7.32 25.16
CA ALA A 630 -11.24 7.95 24.31
C ALA A 630 -11.50 9.44 24.05
N ALA A 631 -12.76 9.89 24.01
CA ALA A 631 -13.08 11.31 23.85
C ALA A 631 -12.89 12.13 25.14
N ALA A 632 -13.06 11.50 26.31
CA ALA A 632 -12.85 12.11 27.62
C ALA A 632 -11.36 12.30 27.98
N ARG A 633 -10.46 11.48 27.40
CA ARG A 633 -9.02 11.46 27.73
C ARG A 633 -8.34 12.82 27.73
N THR A 634 -7.78 13.15 28.89
CA THR A 634 -6.88 14.29 29.13
C THR A 634 -5.44 13.97 28.72
N ASP A 635 -4.90 12.82 29.14
CA ASP A 635 -3.60 12.34 28.69
C ASP A 635 -3.70 11.65 27.31
N ARG A 636 -2.87 12.13 26.38
CA ARG A 636 -2.81 11.70 24.98
C ARG A 636 -1.40 11.28 24.56
N SER A 637 -0.51 11.03 25.53
CA SER A 637 0.85 10.51 25.32
C SER A 637 0.84 9.15 24.61
N LEU A 638 -0.03 8.24 25.04
CA LEU A 638 -0.29 6.94 24.41
C LEU A 638 -1.24 7.07 23.22
N PHE A 639 -0.92 6.41 22.10
CA PHE A 639 -1.90 6.15 21.04
C PHE A 639 -2.80 4.98 21.44
N VAL A 640 -4.12 5.17 21.51
CA VAL A 640 -5.04 4.12 21.99
C VAL A 640 -5.97 3.66 20.87
N CYS A 641 -5.97 2.35 20.57
CA CYS A 641 -6.71 1.81 19.43
C CYS A 641 -7.66 0.67 19.81
N LEU A 642 -8.92 0.81 19.37
CA LEU A 642 -9.89 -0.29 19.33
C LEU A 642 -9.72 -1.05 18.02
N VAL A 643 -9.80 -2.37 18.08
CA VAL A 643 -9.79 -3.24 16.91
C VAL A 643 -10.92 -4.25 17.06
N LEU A 644 -11.96 -4.14 16.22
CA LEU A 644 -13.05 -5.11 16.12
C LEU A 644 -12.82 -6.01 14.91
N ASP A 645 -12.71 -7.33 15.10
CA ASP A 645 -12.61 -8.31 14.00
C ASP A 645 -13.98 -8.64 13.37
N ASP A 646 -15.07 -8.26 14.03
CA ASP A 646 -16.38 -8.09 13.42
C ASP A 646 -17.16 -6.92 14.07
N ALA A 647 -17.57 -5.93 13.27
CA ALA A 647 -18.39 -4.79 13.69
C ALA A 647 -19.83 -4.83 13.14
N THR A 648 -20.27 -5.95 12.56
CA THR A 648 -21.64 -6.14 12.04
C THR A 648 -22.69 -5.80 13.10
N GLN A 649 -23.61 -4.87 12.78
CA GLN A 649 -24.66 -4.35 13.67
C GLN A 649 -24.19 -3.63 14.97
N ALA A 650 -22.89 -3.29 15.07
CA ALA A 650 -22.35 -2.44 16.12
C ALA A 650 -22.38 -0.94 15.78
N VAL A 651 -22.56 -0.59 14.50
CA VAL A 651 -22.50 0.80 14.01
C VAL A 651 -23.86 1.50 14.14
N THR A 652 -23.84 2.69 14.73
CA THR A 652 -25.00 3.52 15.11
C THR A 652 -24.75 5.01 14.80
N THR A 653 -25.74 5.87 15.05
CA THR A 653 -25.59 7.31 14.83
C THR A 653 -24.55 7.94 15.77
N GLU A 654 -24.55 7.61 17.07
CA GLU A 654 -23.60 8.22 18.01
C GLU A 654 -22.21 7.56 17.95
N THR A 655 -22.09 6.27 17.63
CA THR A 655 -20.76 5.64 17.42
C THR A 655 -20.05 6.19 16.19
N VAL A 656 -20.74 6.48 15.07
CA VAL A 656 -20.13 7.19 13.92
C VAL A 656 -19.64 8.59 14.29
N ARG A 657 -20.37 9.30 15.17
CA ARG A 657 -19.91 10.59 15.72
C ARG A 657 -18.74 10.43 16.69
N GLY A 658 -18.71 9.34 17.46
CA GLY A 658 -17.60 8.95 18.34
C GLY A 658 -16.32 8.69 17.57
N VAL A 659 -16.36 7.83 16.54
CA VAL A 659 -15.23 7.52 15.65
C VAL A 659 -14.61 8.78 15.05
N ARG A 660 -15.44 9.73 14.59
CA ARG A 660 -14.98 11.04 14.07
C ARG A 660 -14.22 11.90 15.09
N ARG A 661 -14.45 11.73 16.40
CA ARG A 661 -13.75 12.47 17.47
C ARG A 661 -12.37 11.88 17.80
N LEU A 662 -12.14 10.58 17.56
CA LEU A 662 -10.91 9.86 17.93
C LEU A 662 -9.63 10.52 17.38
N ARG A 663 -9.69 11.10 16.17
CA ARG A 663 -8.57 11.81 15.51
C ARG A 663 -7.96 12.93 16.35
N SER A 664 -8.76 13.60 17.18
CA SER A 664 -8.27 14.68 18.07
C SER A 664 -7.78 14.17 19.44
N ALA A 665 -8.08 12.91 19.78
CA ALA A 665 -7.79 12.29 21.07
C ALA A 665 -6.50 11.44 21.08
N ASN A 666 -5.73 11.43 19.99
CA ASN A 666 -4.66 10.45 19.74
C ASN A 666 -5.19 9.00 19.91
N ALA A 667 -6.31 8.71 19.26
CA ALA A 667 -6.97 7.42 19.30
C ALA A 667 -7.48 7.00 17.91
N GLY A 668 -7.82 5.72 17.74
CA GLY A 668 -8.32 5.18 16.48
C GLY A 668 -9.18 3.94 16.65
N ALA A 669 -9.99 3.64 15.63
CA ALA A 669 -10.75 2.40 15.54
C ALA A 669 -10.44 1.66 14.24
N VAL A 670 -10.21 0.36 14.31
CA VAL A 670 -10.20 -0.55 13.15
C VAL A 670 -11.48 -1.37 13.20
N LEU A 671 -12.30 -1.22 12.16
CA LEU A 671 -13.64 -1.80 12.08
C LEU A 671 -13.72 -2.67 10.82
N THR A 672 -13.94 -3.97 10.99
CA THR A 672 -14.26 -4.87 9.87
C THR A 672 -15.76 -5.05 9.70
N LEU A 673 -16.22 -5.26 8.46
CA LEU A 673 -17.59 -5.64 8.15
C LEU A 673 -17.63 -6.78 7.12
N ARG A 674 -18.76 -7.48 7.04
CA ARG A 674 -19.01 -8.53 6.03
C ARG A 674 -19.55 -7.93 4.74
N THR A 675 -20.50 -7.01 4.88
CA THR A 675 -21.05 -6.10 3.85
C THR A 675 -21.28 -4.71 4.49
N LEU A 676 -21.39 -3.64 3.71
CA LEU A 676 -21.94 -2.37 4.20
C LEU A 676 -23.41 -2.49 4.60
N ASP A 677 -24.17 -3.44 4.03
CA ASP A 677 -25.59 -3.67 4.36
C ASP A 677 -25.80 -4.18 5.81
N ASP A 678 -24.73 -4.55 6.51
CA ASP A 678 -24.71 -4.82 7.96
C ASP A 678 -24.89 -3.55 8.81
N VAL A 679 -24.88 -2.37 8.18
CA VAL A 679 -25.03 -1.04 8.76
C VAL A 679 -26.33 -0.41 8.22
N PRO A 680 -27.11 0.35 9.02
CA PRO A 680 -28.28 1.05 8.53
C PRO A 680 -27.97 1.98 7.34
N GLU A 681 -28.76 1.93 6.25
CA GLU A 681 -28.43 2.61 4.98
C GLU A 681 -28.13 4.11 5.14
N HIS A 682 -28.91 4.79 5.99
CA HIS A 682 -28.76 6.21 6.27
C HIS A 682 -27.40 6.59 6.90
N LEU A 683 -26.64 5.61 7.41
CA LEU A 683 -25.30 5.80 7.96
C LEU A 683 -24.17 5.47 6.96
N HIS A 684 -24.43 4.84 5.80
CA HIS A 684 -23.38 4.40 4.87
C HIS A 684 -22.40 5.53 4.50
N THR A 685 -22.92 6.66 4.02
CA THR A 685 -22.14 7.85 3.67
C THR A 685 -21.51 8.51 4.90
N ALA A 686 -22.18 8.45 6.07
CA ALA A 686 -21.69 9.04 7.31
C ALA A 686 -20.51 8.25 7.92
N LEU A 687 -20.53 6.93 7.79
CA LEU A 687 -19.46 6.02 8.18
C LEU A 687 -18.26 6.14 7.24
N LEU A 688 -18.47 5.99 5.93
CA LEU A 688 -17.39 6.06 4.93
C LEU A 688 -16.70 7.43 4.88
N GLY A 689 -17.44 8.52 5.07
CA GLY A 689 -16.88 9.87 5.26
C GLY A 689 -16.54 10.22 6.71
N GLY A 690 -16.64 9.27 7.63
CA GLY A 690 -16.30 9.42 9.06
C GLY A 690 -14.95 8.83 9.44
N VAL A 691 -14.42 7.93 8.61
CA VAL A 691 -13.06 7.35 8.72
C VAL A 691 -12.14 7.99 7.67
N GLY A 692 -10.84 8.05 7.94
CA GLY A 692 -9.85 8.53 6.97
C GLY A 692 -9.21 7.43 6.13
N CYS A 693 -9.30 6.17 6.56
CA CYS A 693 -8.79 5.00 5.85
C CYS A 693 -9.92 4.02 5.53
N CYS A 694 -9.96 3.52 4.29
CA CYS A 694 -11.01 2.64 3.77
C CYS A 694 -10.39 1.51 2.94
N MET A 695 -10.86 0.29 3.15
CA MET A 695 -10.31 -0.91 2.52
C MET A 695 -11.44 -1.84 2.04
N ALA A 696 -11.47 -2.13 0.75
CA ALA A 696 -12.41 -3.09 0.13
C ALA A 696 -11.65 -4.34 -0.29
N PHE A 697 -12.01 -5.50 0.27
CA PHE A 697 -11.38 -6.79 -0.03
C PHE A 697 -11.97 -7.44 -1.29
N CYS A 698 -11.25 -8.37 -1.91
CA CYS A 698 -11.76 -9.17 -3.00
C CYS A 698 -13.10 -9.87 -2.64
N GLY A 699 -14.09 -9.77 -3.54
CA GLY A 699 -15.41 -10.41 -3.37
C GLY A 699 -16.46 -9.57 -2.63
N VAL A 700 -16.26 -8.27 -2.43
CA VAL A 700 -17.34 -7.34 -2.07
C VAL A 700 -18.48 -7.37 -3.09
N THR A 701 -19.70 -6.99 -2.71
CA THR A 701 -20.82 -6.92 -3.66
C THR A 701 -20.67 -5.74 -4.62
N THR A 702 -21.41 -5.75 -5.73
CA THR A 702 -21.51 -4.57 -6.61
C THR A 702 -22.19 -3.38 -5.93
N TRP A 703 -23.01 -3.61 -4.90
CA TRP A 703 -23.63 -2.54 -4.10
C TRP A 703 -22.61 -1.89 -3.16
N ASP A 704 -21.80 -2.70 -2.45
CA ASP A 704 -20.63 -2.22 -1.69
C ASP A 704 -19.69 -1.43 -2.60
N GLY A 705 -19.31 -2.03 -3.73
CA GLY A 705 -18.38 -1.46 -4.70
C GLY A 705 -18.85 -0.11 -5.24
N LYS A 706 -20.17 0.09 -5.40
CA LYS A 706 -20.73 1.39 -5.75
C LYS A 706 -20.51 2.44 -4.65
N ARG A 707 -20.82 2.11 -3.38
CA ARG A 707 -20.60 3.05 -2.26
C ARG A 707 -19.13 3.44 -2.12
N PHE A 708 -18.19 2.51 -2.37
CA PHE A 708 -16.76 2.82 -2.41
C PHE A 708 -16.35 3.69 -3.61
N ALA A 709 -16.87 3.41 -4.81
CA ALA A 709 -16.63 4.23 -6.00
C ALA A 709 -17.14 5.67 -5.82
N ASP A 710 -18.34 5.85 -5.27
CA ASP A 710 -18.94 7.15 -4.94
C ASP A 710 -18.05 7.97 -3.98
N VAL A 711 -17.42 7.32 -2.99
CA VAL A 711 -16.61 7.98 -1.94
C VAL A 711 -15.15 8.22 -2.36
N TRP A 712 -14.55 7.31 -3.12
CA TRP A 712 -13.20 7.51 -3.67
C TRP A 712 -13.17 8.43 -4.89
N GLY A 713 -14.33 8.68 -5.48
CA GLY A 713 -14.54 9.65 -6.54
C GLY A 713 -13.88 9.26 -7.86
N LYS A 714 -13.72 10.28 -8.71
CA LYS A 714 -13.32 10.13 -10.09
C LYS A 714 -12.00 10.83 -10.37
N GLU A 715 -11.29 10.33 -11.38
CA GLU A 715 -10.03 10.86 -11.87
C GLU A 715 -10.16 11.25 -13.35
N TRP A 716 -9.42 12.29 -13.74
CA TRP A 716 -9.34 12.73 -15.12
C TRP A 716 -8.36 11.86 -15.90
N VAL A 717 -8.88 10.78 -16.49
CA VAL A 717 -8.09 9.87 -17.32
C VAL A 717 -7.96 10.44 -18.73
N GLU A 718 -6.73 10.52 -19.25
CA GLU A 718 -6.47 10.89 -20.65
C GLU A 718 -6.73 9.70 -21.57
N THR A 719 -8.02 9.50 -21.90
CA THR A 719 -8.46 8.48 -22.85
C THR A 719 -7.96 8.85 -24.25
N ARG A 720 -6.99 8.06 -24.74
CA ARG A 720 -6.40 8.22 -26.06
C ARG A 720 -7.26 7.53 -27.14
N GLU A 721 -8.30 8.21 -27.61
CA GLU A 721 -9.09 7.73 -28.75
C GLU A 721 -8.24 7.85 -30.04
N VAL A 722 -7.93 6.71 -30.67
CA VAL A 722 -7.15 6.64 -31.93
C VAL A 722 -8.10 6.41 -33.10
N ALA A 723 -8.75 7.48 -33.57
CA ALA A 723 -9.73 7.40 -34.65
C ALA A 723 -9.03 7.26 -36.02
N GLN A 724 -8.92 6.02 -36.50
CA GLN A 724 -8.23 5.65 -37.75
C GLN A 724 -9.00 6.07 -39.01
N HIS A 725 -8.78 7.31 -39.46
CA HIS A 725 -9.38 7.80 -40.70
C HIS A 725 -8.49 7.48 -41.91
N ALA A 726 -8.95 6.58 -42.78
CA ALA A 726 -8.26 6.25 -44.03
C ALA A 726 -8.36 7.43 -45.03
N VAL A 727 -7.23 8.06 -45.34
CA VAL A 727 -7.20 9.20 -46.26
C VAL A 727 -7.05 8.71 -47.70
N PHE A 728 -8.13 8.79 -48.48
CA PHE A 728 -8.03 8.77 -49.95
C PHE A 728 -7.49 10.12 -50.44
N ALA A 729 -6.62 10.10 -51.44
CA ALA A 729 -5.95 11.28 -51.98
C ALA A 729 -5.86 11.20 -53.50
N ASP A 730 -6.52 12.13 -54.20
CA ASP A 730 -6.77 12.08 -55.64
C ASP A 730 -5.60 12.57 -56.52
N GLN A 731 -4.36 12.51 -56.03
CA GLN A 731 -3.18 12.95 -56.79
C GLN A 731 -2.18 11.80 -56.98
N PRO A 732 -1.61 11.61 -58.20
CA PRO A 732 -0.76 10.47 -58.51
C PRO A 732 0.54 10.46 -57.70
N PHE A 733 1.11 11.64 -57.42
CA PHE A 733 2.36 11.77 -56.67
C PHE A 733 2.22 11.40 -55.19
N THR A 734 1.13 11.83 -54.53
CA THR A 734 0.82 11.41 -53.15
C THR A 734 0.48 9.94 -53.09
N ARG A 735 -0.23 9.38 -54.10
CA ARG A 735 -0.53 7.94 -54.21
C ARG A 735 0.74 7.09 -54.26
N ALA A 736 1.77 7.51 -55.00
CA ALA A 736 3.08 6.86 -55.02
C ALA A 736 3.80 6.95 -53.66
N LEU A 737 3.83 8.13 -53.04
CA LEU A 737 4.46 8.35 -51.73
C LEU A 737 3.76 7.56 -50.59
N HIS A 738 2.44 7.46 -50.63
CA HIS A 738 1.64 6.65 -49.72
C HIS A 738 1.83 5.15 -49.97
N GLY A 739 1.96 4.72 -51.23
CA GLY A 739 2.29 3.34 -51.59
C GLY A 739 3.65 2.92 -51.03
N LEU A 740 4.68 3.73 -51.28
CA LEU A 740 6.02 3.51 -50.74
C LEU A 740 6.00 3.44 -49.21
N ARG A 741 5.29 4.35 -48.53
CA ARG A 741 5.16 4.38 -47.06
C ARG A 741 4.35 3.20 -46.50
N LYS A 742 3.33 2.71 -47.20
CA LYS A 742 2.50 1.55 -46.79
C LYS A 742 3.28 0.24 -46.81
N LEU A 743 4.09 0.01 -47.84
CA LEU A 743 5.06 -1.11 -47.92
C LEU A 743 6.08 -1.10 -46.77
N VAL A 744 6.26 0.06 -46.16
CA VAL A 744 7.36 0.41 -45.26
C VAL A 744 6.94 0.37 -43.78
N THR A 745 5.71 0.79 -43.45
CA THR A 745 5.18 0.69 -42.08
C THR A 745 4.35 -0.57 -41.83
N GLY A 746 3.87 -1.25 -42.88
CA GLY A 746 2.99 -2.42 -42.76
C GLY A 746 1.57 -2.10 -42.28
N LYS A 747 1.21 -0.81 -42.16
CA LYS A 747 -0.16 -0.33 -41.93
C LYS A 747 -0.57 0.60 -43.06
N ALA A 748 -1.85 0.59 -43.40
CA ALA A 748 -2.43 1.56 -44.34
C ALA A 748 -2.31 2.99 -43.78
N VAL A 749 -2.45 4.01 -44.65
CA VAL A 749 -2.38 5.42 -44.23
C VAL A 749 -3.70 5.84 -43.58
N THR A 750 -3.84 5.46 -42.32
CA THR A 750 -4.74 6.13 -41.39
C THR A 750 -4.07 7.42 -40.96
N ARG A 751 -4.78 8.55 -41.04
CA ARG A 751 -4.51 9.65 -40.10
C ARG A 751 -5.03 9.15 -38.76
N ASP A 752 -4.11 8.71 -37.92
CA ASP A 752 -4.38 8.43 -36.51
C ASP A 752 -4.70 9.79 -35.86
N ALA A 753 -5.97 10.17 -35.88
CA ALA A 753 -6.48 11.32 -35.14
C ALA A 753 -6.48 10.92 -33.66
N VAL A 754 -5.32 11.15 -33.02
CA VAL A 754 -5.09 10.91 -31.59
C VAL A 754 -5.83 12.00 -30.81
N THR A 755 -7.11 11.77 -30.57
CA THR A 755 -7.93 12.65 -29.75
C THR A 755 -7.67 12.27 -28.30
N VAL A 756 -6.77 13.00 -27.64
CA VAL A 756 -6.55 12.86 -26.19
C VAL A 756 -7.73 13.50 -25.49
N ARG A 757 -8.74 12.69 -25.18
CA ARG A 757 -9.94 13.13 -24.48
C ARG A 757 -9.75 12.89 -22.99
N ARG A 758 -9.64 13.98 -22.22
CA ARG A 758 -9.79 13.90 -20.75
C ARG A 758 -11.22 13.49 -20.45
N VAL A 759 -11.40 12.30 -19.90
CA VAL A 759 -12.68 11.76 -19.44
C VAL A 759 -12.60 11.58 -17.94
N GLU A 760 -13.56 12.17 -17.23
CA GLU A 760 -13.75 11.92 -15.82
C GLU A 760 -14.28 10.47 -15.63
N ARG A 761 -13.48 9.59 -15.01
CA ARG A 761 -13.81 8.18 -14.79
C ARG A 761 -13.59 7.81 -13.33
N GLU A 762 -14.47 7.00 -12.75
CA GLU A 762 -14.25 6.36 -11.44
C GLU A 762 -12.87 5.67 -11.39
N ARG A 763 -12.10 5.91 -10.33
CA ARG A 763 -10.78 5.24 -10.16
C ARG A 763 -10.91 3.72 -10.07
N TRP A 764 -12.01 3.27 -9.48
CA TRP A 764 -12.42 1.88 -9.38
C TRP A 764 -13.92 1.85 -9.64
N SER A 765 -14.38 1.10 -10.65
CA SER A 765 -15.81 0.90 -10.84
C SER A 765 -16.36 -0.14 -9.86
N ALA A 766 -17.66 -0.07 -9.59
CA ALA A 766 -18.37 -1.07 -8.79
C ALA A 766 -18.18 -2.51 -9.30
N SER A 767 -18.06 -2.70 -10.63
CA SER A 767 -17.78 -4.00 -11.24
C SER A 767 -16.36 -4.50 -10.96
N ALA A 768 -15.37 -3.60 -10.99
CA ALA A 768 -13.97 -3.97 -10.80
C ALA A 768 -13.71 -4.41 -9.35
N LEU A 769 -14.31 -3.71 -8.39
CA LEU A 769 -14.23 -4.07 -6.97
C LEU A 769 -14.90 -5.42 -6.67
N ALA A 770 -16.02 -5.73 -7.34
CA ALA A 770 -16.73 -6.99 -7.13
C ALA A 770 -16.08 -8.20 -7.82
N TYR A 771 -15.58 -8.03 -9.06
CA TYR A 771 -15.23 -9.16 -9.94
C TYR A 771 -13.79 -9.17 -10.47
N GLU A 772 -13.07 -8.05 -10.46
CA GLU A 772 -11.72 -7.95 -11.05
C GLU A 772 -10.60 -8.05 -9.98
N LEU A 773 -10.93 -7.90 -8.69
CA LEU A 773 -9.97 -8.04 -7.58
C LEU A 773 -9.53 -9.50 -7.37
N PRO A 774 -8.23 -9.84 -7.54
CA PRO A 774 -7.76 -11.21 -7.33
C PRO A 774 -7.81 -11.62 -5.86
N ALA A 775 -7.93 -12.92 -5.60
CA ALA A 775 -7.95 -13.46 -4.23
C ALA A 775 -6.74 -13.00 -3.39
N GLY A 776 -6.98 -12.64 -2.12
CA GLY A 776 -5.94 -12.12 -1.23
C GLY A 776 -5.42 -10.73 -1.60
N HIS A 777 -6.16 -9.96 -2.41
CA HIS A 777 -5.93 -8.54 -2.64
C HIS A 777 -7.08 -7.70 -2.06
N ALA A 778 -6.79 -6.42 -1.85
CA ALA A 778 -7.76 -5.42 -1.44
C ALA A 778 -7.39 -4.05 -2.05
N VAL A 779 -8.38 -3.19 -2.26
CA VAL A 779 -8.15 -1.78 -2.61
C VAL A 779 -8.15 -0.96 -1.33
N LEU A 780 -7.08 -0.20 -1.11
CA LEU A 780 -6.80 0.53 0.13
C LEU A 780 -6.63 2.03 -0.17
N SER A 781 -7.48 2.85 0.43
CA SER A 781 -7.42 4.31 0.42
C SER A 781 -7.04 4.79 1.82
N LEU A 782 -6.13 5.78 1.92
CA LEU A 782 -5.49 6.15 3.18
C LEU A 782 -5.44 7.66 3.38
N THR A 783 -5.69 8.11 4.60
CA THR A 783 -5.50 9.50 5.02
C THR A 783 -4.80 9.52 6.38
N THR A 784 -3.81 10.39 6.53
CA THR A 784 -3.09 10.57 7.80
C THR A 784 -3.78 11.58 8.71
N VAL A 785 -3.45 11.56 10.00
CA VAL A 785 -3.85 12.60 10.95
C VAL A 785 -3.41 14.01 10.52
N ASP A 786 -2.31 14.13 9.77
CA ASP A 786 -1.80 15.37 9.16
C ASP A 786 -2.56 15.80 7.89
N GLY A 787 -3.51 15.00 7.39
CA GLY A 787 -4.26 15.27 6.17
C GLY A 787 -3.54 14.92 4.86
N GLN A 788 -2.34 14.33 4.90
CA GLN A 788 -1.75 13.71 3.70
C GLN A 788 -2.60 12.50 3.31
N HIS A 789 -2.99 12.43 2.03
CA HIS A 789 -3.84 11.38 1.46
C HIS A 789 -3.08 10.54 0.44
N ALA A 790 -3.37 9.25 0.36
CA ALA A 790 -2.97 8.37 -0.72
C ALA A 790 -4.23 7.77 -1.39
N PRO A 791 -4.25 7.68 -2.74
CA PRO A 791 -5.42 7.25 -3.51
C PRO A 791 -5.83 5.79 -3.20
N PRO A 792 -6.99 5.31 -3.69
CA PRO A 792 -7.36 3.89 -3.63
C PRO A 792 -6.39 3.02 -4.44
N LEU A 793 -5.44 2.38 -3.76
CA LEU A 793 -4.37 1.57 -4.34
C LEU A 793 -4.67 0.06 -4.21
N LEU A 794 -4.38 -0.73 -5.24
CA LEU A 794 -4.46 -2.18 -5.18
C LEU A 794 -3.29 -2.76 -4.37
N VAL A 795 -3.60 -3.37 -3.24
CA VAL A 795 -2.64 -4.05 -2.35
C VAL A 795 -2.83 -5.56 -2.46
N LYS A 796 -1.74 -6.27 -2.75
CA LYS A 796 -1.59 -7.70 -2.54
C LYS A 796 -1.24 -7.94 -1.08
N LEU A 797 -2.03 -8.74 -0.37
CA LEU A 797 -1.86 -8.94 1.08
C LEU A 797 -0.86 -10.09 1.36
N ASP A 798 0.43 -9.75 1.29
CA ASP A 798 1.58 -10.65 1.48
C ASP A 798 2.66 -10.09 2.43
N GLY A 799 2.20 -9.52 3.56
CA GLY A 799 2.96 -8.73 4.56
C GLY A 799 4.15 -9.43 5.21
#